data_AF-A0A2S8S2E5-F1
#
_entry.id   AF-A0A2S8S2E5-F1
#
_cell.length_a   1.000
_cell.length_b   1.000
_cell.length_c   1.000
_cell.angle_alpha   90.00
_cell.angle_beta   90.00
_cell.angle_gamma   90.00
#
_symmetry.space_group_name_H-M   'P 1'
#
loop_
_entity.id
_entity.type
_entity.pdbx_description
1 polymer ?
#
loop_
_entity_poly.entity_id
_entity_poly.type
_entity_poly.pdbx_seq_one_letter_code
_entity_poly.pdbx_strand_id
1 'polypeptide(L)'
;MSARCERAAWRFVRVASRFALPALLTVLVWLHGAVANAATESGNAIDPGAPASQTLSAAAAPSGASPRQPSFALYYGKNPPVELLSAYDAAVVEPDSGFNPLAHALPHTTWFAYASVGEVLPSRSYYAALPKAWLAGHNEAWASRVVDQSQPGWPAWYVEHVITPLWNQGYRGFFLDTLDSWQLVAKTESDRAAQQAGLVAVIRAIKQRYPNAKLILNRGFEILPHIHDLAYAVAFESLYRGWNQAQQRYTEVPQADRDWLLGEAKTIREQYHLPAISIDYCPPSDRACAQDAVDKIRAQGIVPYVTDGGLVTMGASAVEPLRRRILVIQDPPARTDLNVSPGVRFLAMPLNYLGYWIDYADAREPLPQGDLRDRYAGIVLWMNNDVPRATEYRAWLSAQVDAGLPIAVFTSFGAQLDPALAQKLDLQVVPGQPSKGKLEVESFDPKLMGFEMKPRPDPHDYTAVRVGPHSRSLLRLRSGNFVIDGAALTPWGGYAMRPFGVFDLGAVNQARWVAQPIAFLQAALRLPADMPVPDTTTENGRRLLMSHIDGDGFASRAEFSDHGTPNTDASPQYSGDVLFRLLRDSGMPTTVSLIEGEVSDDGPYKAFAAHLRLLGRRIFELPNVEVATHTYTHPLQWMRVTGLGISNDKDVPTEGGSQTNSTGLSIDIPGYRFNIDREIGGSIGYIDKQITPLTKPVRMVLWSGDCQVPAPVLKAAYEAGVLNMNGGDTLITKSYPSWTAIAPLGVMKDGYFQVFAPNQNEELYTDLWHGPYYGFTRVLETFAMTDQPLRFKPMDIYYHMFSGTKFASVQALQQIFDTVLRQPVNPVFSSEYARKVLDFLDMSIARDGARWVVRDGGQLRTVRLPPGKVPDMASATGVAGYLPGPGGTYVHLTGGEASFTVIDAASARRVPYLADANGRIDHFERTSGGFSFDLRARIAPQWRLANAGACRVSHRPLSNNAHQLHVDVACDT
;
A
#
# COMPACT_ATOMS: atom_id res chain seq x y z
N MET A 1 28.80 -2.67 -6.44
CA MET A 1 28.72 -4.12 -6.75
C MET A 1 29.40 -4.45 -8.09
N SER A 2 30.55 -3.84 -8.42
CA SER A 2 30.92 -3.66 -9.86
C SER A 2 32.43 -3.71 -10.20
N ALA A 3 33.33 -4.15 -9.31
CA ALA A 3 34.77 -3.97 -9.55
C ALA A 3 35.75 -5.06 -9.05
N ARG A 4 35.33 -6.10 -8.31
CA ARG A 4 36.28 -7.10 -7.73
C ARG A 4 35.89 -8.58 -7.77
N CYS A 5 34.83 -8.95 -8.52
CA CYS A 5 34.51 -10.37 -8.76
C CYS A 5 35.36 -11.01 -9.90
N GLU A 6 35.98 -10.20 -10.77
CA GLU A 6 36.63 -10.63 -12.03
C GLU A 6 37.80 -11.65 -11.94
N ARG A 7 38.34 -12.02 -10.75
CA ARG A 7 39.72 -12.61 -10.67
C ARG A 7 39.93 -13.86 -9.82
N ALA A 8 38.88 -14.54 -9.34
CA ALA A 8 39.03 -15.72 -8.48
C ALA A 8 38.75 -17.09 -9.17
N ALA A 9 37.97 -17.11 -10.26
CA ALA A 9 37.34 -18.33 -10.78
C ALA A 9 38.02 -18.94 -12.03
N TRP A 10 39.35 -19.16 -12.00
CA TRP A 10 40.08 -19.81 -13.10
C TRP A 10 40.89 -21.04 -12.64
N ARG A 11 40.21 -22.18 -12.46
CA ARG A 11 40.75 -23.56 -12.49
C ARG A 11 39.60 -24.59 -12.44
N PHE A 12 39.90 -25.83 -12.81
CA PHE A 12 39.02 -27.02 -12.77
C PHE A 12 37.89 -27.13 -13.81
N VAL A 13 38.27 -27.26 -15.09
CA VAL A 13 37.58 -28.18 -16.01
C VAL A 13 38.58 -29.25 -16.47
N ARG A 14 38.72 -30.31 -15.68
CA ARG A 14 39.33 -31.62 -16.06
C ARG A 14 39.18 -32.63 -14.91
N VAL A 15 39.14 -33.92 -15.27
CA VAL A 15 39.02 -35.10 -14.38
C VAL A 15 37.66 -35.30 -13.71
N ALA A 16 36.74 -35.94 -14.44
CA ALA A 16 35.61 -36.68 -13.88
C ALA A 16 35.23 -37.85 -14.82
N SER A 17 35.98 -38.95 -14.75
CA SER A 17 35.68 -40.18 -15.53
C SER A 17 36.28 -41.41 -14.86
N ARG A 18 35.48 -42.49 -14.74
CA ARG A 18 35.73 -43.71 -13.91
C ARG A 18 35.60 -43.40 -12.39
N PHE A 19 35.13 -44.28 -11.50
CA PHE A 19 34.76 -45.72 -11.57
C PHE A 19 33.39 -45.98 -10.87
N ALA A 20 32.93 -47.24 -10.77
CA ALA A 20 31.60 -47.60 -10.26
C ALA A 20 31.54 -48.96 -9.50
N LEU A 21 30.60 -49.07 -8.54
CA LEU A 21 30.08 -50.29 -7.85
C LEU A 21 31.05 -51.10 -6.92
N PRO A 22 30.57 -52.01 -6.03
CA PRO A 22 29.39 -51.95 -5.12
C PRO A 22 29.61 -52.63 -3.71
N ALA A 23 28.51 -52.88 -2.97
CA ALA A 23 28.25 -53.96 -1.94
C ALA A 23 28.19 -53.59 -0.42
N LEU A 24 27.50 -54.30 0.51
CA LEU A 24 26.17 -55.02 0.58
C LEU A 24 25.91 -55.56 2.05
N LEU A 25 24.68 -56.02 2.39
CA LEU A 25 24.14 -56.64 3.65
C LEU A 25 23.90 -55.69 4.89
N THR A 26 22.80 -55.63 5.70
CA THR A 26 21.66 -56.51 6.23
C THR A 26 21.97 -57.29 7.53
N VAL A 27 21.12 -57.56 8.57
CA VAL A 27 19.69 -57.36 9.02
C VAL A 27 19.63 -57.82 10.53
N LEU A 28 18.74 -57.54 11.53
CA LEU A 28 17.27 -57.48 11.83
C LEU A 28 16.87 -56.13 12.55
N VAL A 29 15.65 -55.72 13.01
CA VAL A 29 14.31 -56.25 13.45
C VAL A 29 14.10 -56.53 14.96
N TRP A 30 13.04 -55.95 15.58
CA TRP A 30 12.00 -56.45 16.54
C TRP A 30 11.20 -55.20 17.05
N LEU A 31 9.85 -55.06 17.06
CA LEU A 31 8.69 -55.89 17.48
C LEU A 31 8.54 -55.98 19.02
N HIS A 32 7.39 -55.70 19.69
CA HIS A 32 5.98 -55.44 19.32
C HIS A 32 5.44 -54.16 20.08
N GLY A 33 4.15 -53.74 20.14
CA GLY A 33 2.85 -54.33 19.75
C GLY A 33 1.65 -53.37 19.95
N ALA A 34 0.41 -53.86 19.80
CA ALA A 34 -0.84 -53.07 19.82
C ALA A 34 -1.91 -53.67 20.77
N VAL A 35 -2.95 -52.89 21.13
CA VAL A 35 -4.31 -53.34 21.50
C VAL A 35 -5.32 -52.22 21.12
N ALA A 36 -6.55 -52.59 20.75
CA ALA A 36 -7.68 -51.68 20.50
C ALA A 36 -8.87 -52.02 21.41
N ASN A 37 -9.91 -51.17 21.45
CA ASN A 37 -11.31 -51.62 21.65
C ASN A 37 -12.35 -50.52 21.35
N ALA A 38 -13.59 -50.94 21.12
CA ALA A 38 -14.77 -50.08 20.87
C ALA A 38 -16.04 -50.66 21.54
N ALA A 39 -17.03 -49.79 21.79
CA ALA A 39 -18.37 -50.07 22.33
C ALA A 39 -19.27 -48.83 22.01
N THR A 40 -20.42 -48.89 21.32
CA THR A 40 -21.77 -49.44 21.68
C THR A 40 -22.42 -48.75 22.89
N GLU A 41 -23.69 -48.30 22.91
CA GLU A 41 -24.74 -48.14 21.89
C GLU A 41 -25.93 -47.31 22.45
N SER A 42 -27.04 -47.18 21.69
CA SER A 42 -28.38 -46.61 22.06
C SER A 42 -28.47 -45.08 22.32
N GLY A 43 -29.62 -44.40 22.11
CA GLY A 43 -30.85 -44.79 21.39
C GLY A 43 -32.16 -44.33 22.06
N ASN A 44 -32.94 -43.44 21.42
CA ASN A 44 -34.40 -43.25 21.66
C ASN A 44 -35.07 -42.26 20.69
N ALA A 45 -36.40 -42.29 20.63
CA ALA A 45 -37.33 -41.34 19.99
C ALA A 45 -38.42 -40.93 21.02
N ILE A 46 -39.49 -40.15 20.79
CA ILE A 46 -40.24 -39.62 19.61
C ILE A 46 -40.63 -38.14 19.98
N ASP A 47 -41.51 -37.31 19.39
CA ASP A 47 -42.57 -37.31 18.35
C ASP A 47 -42.72 -35.85 17.78
N PRO A 48 -43.36 -35.57 16.62
CA PRO A 48 -43.25 -34.26 15.95
C PRO A 48 -44.32 -33.21 16.35
N GLY A 49 -44.02 -31.93 16.08
CA GLY A 49 -44.93 -30.79 16.28
C GLY A 49 -45.03 -29.85 15.06
N ALA A 50 -46.22 -29.31 14.81
CA ALA A 50 -46.55 -28.50 13.63
C ALA A 50 -46.09 -27.03 13.73
N PRO A 51 -45.94 -26.29 12.61
CA PRO A 51 -45.35 -24.94 12.61
C PRO A 51 -46.32 -23.85 13.05
N ALA A 52 -45.81 -22.86 13.81
CA ALA A 52 -46.53 -21.65 14.18
C ALA A 52 -45.95 -20.42 13.48
N SER A 53 -46.75 -19.76 12.63
CA SER A 53 -46.38 -18.49 12.01
C SER A 53 -46.52 -17.33 13.00
N GLN A 54 -45.47 -16.57 13.26
CA GLN A 54 -45.55 -15.30 13.98
C GLN A 54 -44.82 -14.17 13.24
N THR A 55 -45.65 -13.24 12.75
CA THR A 55 -45.42 -11.79 12.58
C THR A 55 -44.05 -11.24 12.95
N LEU A 56 -43.38 -10.63 11.96
CA LEU A 56 -42.28 -9.69 12.16
C LEU A 56 -42.78 -8.46 12.94
N SER A 57 -42.52 -8.43 14.24
CA SER A 57 -42.62 -7.20 15.03
C SER A 57 -41.36 -6.36 14.83
N ALA A 58 -41.51 -5.09 14.45
CA ALA A 58 -40.38 -4.19 14.27
C ALA A 58 -39.78 -3.81 15.64
N ALA A 59 -38.67 -4.44 16.00
CA ALA A 59 -37.93 -4.11 17.22
C ALA A 59 -37.40 -2.67 17.15
N ALA A 60 -37.76 -1.84 18.14
CA ALA A 60 -37.31 -0.46 18.21
C ALA A 60 -35.79 -0.40 18.44
N ALA A 61 -35.08 0.36 17.61
CA ALA A 61 -33.65 0.57 17.78
C ALA A 61 -33.35 1.38 19.05
N PRO A 62 -32.29 1.06 19.81
CA PRO A 62 -31.93 1.81 21.02
C PRO A 62 -31.46 3.22 20.67
N SER A 63 -32.19 4.23 21.14
CA SER A 63 -31.80 5.63 21.05
C SER A 63 -30.58 5.93 21.92
N GLY A 64 -29.47 6.39 21.34
CA GLY A 64 -28.25 6.68 22.11
C GLY A 64 -27.11 7.41 21.40
N ALA A 65 -27.17 7.63 20.09
CA ALA A 65 -26.19 8.41 19.35
C ALA A 65 -26.87 9.24 18.26
N SER A 66 -26.52 10.52 18.16
CA SER A 66 -26.83 11.33 16.98
C SER A 66 -26.13 10.71 15.75
N PRO A 67 -26.77 10.67 14.56
CA PRO A 67 -26.10 10.22 13.35
C PRO A 67 -24.81 11.01 13.10
N ARG A 68 -23.70 10.32 12.77
CA ARG A 68 -22.45 10.97 12.38
C ARG A 68 -22.72 11.85 11.16
N GLN A 69 -22.52 13.16 11.28
CA GLN A 69 -22.59 14.05 10.12
C GLN A 69 -21.52 13.63 9.09
N PRO A 70 -21.84 13.63 7.79
CA PRO A 70 -20.86 13.28 6.76
C PRO A 70 -19.69 14.27 6.74
N SER A 71 -18.48 13.77 6.49
CA SER A 71 -17.26 14.56 6.36
C SER A 71 -17.00 14.95 4.89
N PHE A 72 -16.60 16.21 4.68
CA PHE A 72 -16.36 16.78 3.36
C PHE A 72 -14.94 17.36 3.26
N ALA A 73 -14.32 17.23 2.10
CA ALA A 73 -13.11 17.95 1.71
C ALA A 73 -13.29 18.63 0.35
N LEU A 74 -12.56 19.72 0.13
CA LEU A 74 -12.49 20.44 -1.14
C LEU A 74 -11.02 20.67 -1.50
N TYR A 75 -10.63 20.33 -2.73
CA TYR A 75 -9.25 20.45 -3.21
C TYR A 75 -9.19 20.76 -4.72
N TYR A 76 -8.90 22.00 -5.07
CA TYR A 76 -8.79 22.49 -6.46
C TYR A 76 -7.33 22.62 -6.93
N GLY A 77 -6.36 22.20 -6.10
CA GLY A 77 -4.96 22.09 -6.48
C GLY A 77 -4.68 21.01 -7.53
N LYS A 78 -3.47 21.05 -8.11
CA LYS A 78 -3.00 20.03 -9.07
C LYS A 78 -2.52 18.78 -8.34
N ASN A 79 -2.83 17.61 -8.88
CA ASN A 79 -2.52 16.29 -8.29
C ASN A 79 -3.17 16.08 -6.90
N PRO A 80 -4.51 15.93 -6.81
CA PRO A 80 -5.21 15.74 -5.54
C PRO A 80 -4.65 14.59 -4.68
N PRO A 81 -4.42 14.78 -3.36
CA PRO A 81 -3.83 13.77 -2.48
C PRO A 81 -4.87 12.72 -2.09
N VAL A 82 -5.04 11.71 -2.95
CA VAL A 82 -6.05 10.65 -2.84
C VAL A 82 -6.06 9.98 -1.46
N GLU A 83 -4.89 9.68 -0.91
CA GLU A 83 -4.72 9.02 0.40
C GLU A 83 -5.19 9.86 1.61
N LEU A 84 -5.33 11.17 1.44
CA LEU A 84 -5.88 12.09 2.44
C LEU A 84 -7.37 12.35 2.19
N LEU A 85 -7.77 12.47 0.93
CA LEU A 85 -9.16 12.68 0.51
C LEU A 85 -10.03 11.43 0.78
N SER A 86 -9.44 10.23 0.84
CA SER A 86 -10.11 8.98 1.23
C SER A 86 -10.60 8.95 2.69
N ALA A 87 -10.13 9.85 3.56
CA ALA A 87 -10.68 10.00 4.91
C ALA A 87 -12.12 10.56 4.93
N TYR A 88 -12.59 11.17 3.84
CA TYR A 88 -13.84 11.93 3.79
C TYR A 88 -14.96 11.13 3.10
N ASP A 89 -16.21 11.37 3.50
CA ASP A 89 -17.39 10.76 2.85
C ASP A 89 -17.65 11.36 1.45
N ALA A 90 -17.23 12.61 1.27
CA ALA A 90 -17.29 13.35 0.01
C ALA A 90 -16.02 14.18 -0.18
N ALA A 91 -15.39 14.06 -1.36
CA ALA A 91 -14.23 14.86 -1.74
C ALA A 91 -14.54 15.60 -3.05
N VAL A 92 -14.61 16.93 -2.98
CA VAL A 92 -14.79 17.82 -4.13
C VAL A 92 -13.44 18.16 -4.74
N VAL A 93 -13.28 17.94 -6.03
CA VAL A 93 -12.08 18.29 -6.77
C VAL A 93 -12.39 19.10 -8.02
N GLU A 94 -11.41 19.89 -8.47
CA GLU A 94 -11.45 20.56 -9.76
C GLU A 94 -11.28 19.51 -10.87
N PRO A 95 -12.28 19.25 -11.74
CA PRO A 95 -12.17 18.21 -12.77
C PRO A 95 -11.08 18.45 -13.81
N ASP A 96 -10.74 19.71 -14.12
CA ASP A 96 -9.64 20.05 -15.04
C ASP A 96 -8.24 19.89 -14.39
N SER A 97 -8.15 19.37 -13.16
CA SER A 97 -6.88 19.08 -12.45
C SER A 97 -6.10 17.87 -13.00
N GLY A 98 -6.72 17.05 -13.85
CA GLY A 98 -6.17 15.79 -14.37
C GLY A 98 -6.44 14.56 -13.51
N PHE A 99 -7.24 14.69 -12.44
CA PHE A 99 -7.66 13.56 -11.60
C PHE A 99 -8.63 12.60 -12.32
N ASN A 100 -8.48 11.29 -12.09
CA ASN A 100 -9.33 10.24 -12.66
C ASN A 100 -10.07 9.45 -11.56
N PRO A 101 -11.36 9.75 -11.29
CA PRO A 101 -12.18 9.01 -10.32
C PRO A 101 -12.26 7.50 -10.54
N LEU A 102 -12.14 7.01 -11.78
CA LEU A 102 -12.21 5.58 -12.10
C LEU A 102 -10.92 4.83 -11.74
N ALA A 103 -9.77 5.52 -11.73
CA ALA A 103 -8.50 4.95 -11.27
C ALA A 103 -8.41 4.85 -9.75
N HIS A 104 -9.24 5.62 -9.03
CA HIS A 104 -9.26 5.71 -7.56
C HIS A 104 -10.66 5.41 -7.02
N ALA A 105 -11.27 4.30 -7.45
CA ALA A 105 -12.61 3.90 -7.02
C ALA A 105 -12.61 3.43 -5.55
N LEU A 106 -13.16 4.25 -4.64
CA LEU A 106 -13.22 3.97 -3.21
C LEU A 106 -14.64 3.52 -2.78
N PRO A 107 -14.78 2.62 -1.79
CA PRO A 107 -16.09 2.15 -1.32
C PRO A 107 -16.78 3.14 -0.37
N HIS A 108 -16.03 4.02 0.30
CA HIS A 108 -16.52 4.95 1.34
C HIS A 108 -16.57 6.42 0.86
N THR A 109 -15.60 6.88 0.07
CA THR A 109 -15.55 8.27 -0.45
C THR A 109 -16.30 8.40 -1.76
N THR A 110 -17.20 9.39 -1.86
CA THR A 110 -17.76 9.80 -3.15
C THR A 110 -16.93 10.95 -3.74
N TRP A 111 -16.45 10.78 -4.98
CA TRP A 111 -15.82 11.87 -5.74
C TRP A 111 -16.88 12.84 -6.30
N PHE A 112 -16.72 14.12 -5.97
CA PHE A 112 -17.50 15.23 -6.46
C PHE A 112 -16.66 16.07 -7.43
N ALA A 113 -17.23 16.45 -8.57
CA ALA A 113 -16.64 17.50 -9.42
C ALA A 113 -17.17 18.87 -9.01
N TYR A 114 -16.30 19.88 -8.97
CA TYR A 114 -16.70 21.28 -8.96
C TYR A 114 -17.41 21.66 -10.26
N ALA A 115 -18.57 22.33 -10.16
CA ALA A 115 -19.35 22.77 -11.31
C ALA A 115 -20.12 24.08 -11.01
N SER A 116 -19.62 25.22 -11.52
CA SER A 116 -20.35 26.49 -11.50
C SER A 116 -21.59 26.42 -12.40
N VAL A 117 -22.73 26.93 -11.91
CA VAL A 117 -24.04 26.94 -12.60
C VAL A 117 -24.46 28.37 -13.01
N GLY A 118 -24.27 29.35 -12.12
CA GLY A 118 -24.61 30.75 -12.39
C GLY A 118 -23.60 31.46 -13.30
N GLU A 119 -22.38 30.93 -13.43
CA GLU A 119 -21.28 31.56 -14.15
C GLU A 119 -20.50 30.58 -15.04
N VAL A 120 -19.63 31.13 -15.90
CA VAL A 120 -18.67 30.35 -16.69
C VAL A 120 -17.34 31.09 -16.82
N LEU A 121 -16.24 30.38 -16.59
CA LEU A 121 -14.90 30.87 -16.89
C LEU A 121 -14.59 30.70 -18.38
N PRO A 122 -14.03 31.71 -19.07
CA PRO A 122 -13.67 31.61 -20.49
C PRO A 122 -12.67 30.50 -20.84
N SER A 123 -11.97 29.94 -19.84
CA SER A 123 -11.02 28.83 -19.94
C SER A 123 -11.67 27.45 -20.00
N ARG A 124 -12.95 27.29 -19.62
CA ARG A 124 -13.63 25.99 -19.63
C ARG A 124 -13.79 25.47 -21.05
N SER A 125 -13.51 24.18 -21.27
CA SER A 125 -13.60 23.51 -22.58
C SER A 125 -14.97 23.72 -23.27
N TYR A 126 -16.06 23.66 -22.51
CA TYR A 126 -17.42 23.89 -22.99
C TYR A 126 -17.77 25.36 -23.27
N TYR A 127 -16.96 26.34 -22.85
CA TYR A 127 -17.25 27.75 -23.09
C TYR A 127 -17.30 28.07 -24.58
N ALA A 128 -16.51 27.42 -25.44
CA ALA A 128 -16.56 27.65 -26.89
C ALA A 128 -17.94 27.31 -27.50
N ALA A 129 -18.63 26.29 -26.98
CA ALA A 129 -19.94 25.83 -27.44
C ALA A 129 -21.13 26.62 -26.85
N LEU A 130 -20.91 27.38 -25.77
CA LEU A 130 -21.98 28.12 -25.08
C LEU A 130 -22.50 29.30 -25.93
N PRO A 131 -23.81 29.37 -26.25
CA PRO A 131 -24.42 30.49 -26.97
C PRO A 131 -24.19 31.83 -26.25
N LYS A 132 -23.52 32.78 -26.92
CA LYS A 132 -23.13 34.06 -26.28
C LYS A 132 -24.30 34.99 -25.96
N ALA A 133 -25.47 34.75 -26.56
CA ALA A 133 -26.71 35.43 -26.21
C ALA A 133 -27.26 35.03 -24.81
N TRP A 134 -26.75 33.97 -24.19
CA TRP A 134 -27.13 33.52 -22.84
C TRP A 134 -26.24 34.13 -21.73
N LEU A 135 -25.36 35.09 -22.05
CA LEU A 135 -24.50 35.76 -21.08
C LEU A 135 -25.11 37.11 -20.67
N ALA A 136 -25.51 37.23 -19.40
CA ALA A 136 -26.19 38.41 -18.86
C ALA A 136 -25.25 39.43 -18.19
N GLY A 137 -24.01 39.05 -17.86
CA GLY A 137 -23.09 39.94 -17.14
C GLY A 137 -21.68 39.40 -16.96
N HIS A 138 -20.89 40.10 -16.14
CA HIS A 138 -19.51 39.78 -15.81
C HIS A 138 -19.30 39.93 -14.30
N ASN A 139 -18.67 38.93 -13.69
CA ASN A 139 -18.13 39.02 -12.33
C ASN A 139 -16.61 39.28 -12.43
N GLU A 140 -16.20 40.54 -12.27
CA GLU A 140 -14.81 40.98 -12.44
C GLU A 140 -13.86 40.30 -11.44
N ALA A 141 -14.30 40.04 -10.21
CA ALA A 141 -13.47 39.46 -9.14
C ALA A 141 -13.02 38.01 -9.43
N TRP A 142 -13.74 37.29 -10.30
CA TRP A 142 -13.48 35.91 -10.68
C TRP A 142 -13.19 35.73 -12.18
N ALA A 143 -13.06 36.83 -12.93
CA ALA A 143 -12.87 36.83 -14.39
C ALA A 143 -13.96 36.09 -15.22
N SER A 144 -15.11 35.80 -14.60
CA SER A 144 -16.16 34.90 -15.10
C SER A 144 -17.34 35.65 -15.72
N ARG A 145 -18.10 34.97 -16.59
CA ARG A 145 -19.32 35.51 -17.23
C ARG A 145 -20.57 34.94 -16.57
N VAL A 146 -21.52 35.80 -16.19
CA VAL A 146 -22.80 35.40 -15.59
C VAL A 146 -23.72 34.86 -16.68
N VAL A 147 -24.26 33.67 -16.47
CA VAL A 147 -25.17 32.99 -17.40
C VAL A 147 -26.62 33.28 -17.01
N ASP A 148 -27.44 33.67 -17.98
CA ASP A 148 -28.88 33.87 -17.83
C ASP A 148 -29.58 32.52 -17.60
N GLN A 149 -29.99 32.27 -16.36
CA GLN A 149 -30.64 31.02 -15.96
C GLN A 149 -32.06 30.91 -16.52
N SER A 150 -32.69 32.02 -16.94
CA SER A 150 -34.05 32.02 -17.50
C SER A 150 -34.14 31.47 -18.93
N GLN A 151 -33.00 31.23 -19.58
CA GLN A 151 -32.93 30.69 -20.94
C GLN A 151 -33.46 29.24 -20.98
N PRO A 152 -34.55 28.94 -21.73
CA PRO A 152 -35.21 27.63 -21.65
C PRO A 152 -34.37 26.47 -22.18
N GLY A 153 -33.32 26.73 -22.96
CA GLY A 153 -32.35 25.72 -23.40
C GLY A 153 -31.27 25.39 -22.36
N TRP A 154 -31.06 26.24 -21.35
CA TRP A 154 -29.94 26.13 -20.41
C TRP A 154 -29.94 24.83 -19.58
N PRO A 155 -31.05 24.36 -18.98
CA PRO A 155 -31.06 23.12 -18.20
C PRO A 155 -30.62 21.89 -19.00
N ALA A 156 -31.08 21.75 -20.25
CA ALA A 156 -30.69 20.64 -21.11
C ALA A 156 -29.23 20.76 -21.55
N TRP A 157 -28.81 21.96 -21.97
CA TRP A 157 -27.43 22.23 -22.40
C TRP A 157 -26.41 21.95 -21.29
N TYR A 158 -26.68 22.40 -20.06
CA TYR A 158 -25.80 22.20 -18.91
C TYR A 158 -25.63 20.71 -18.55
N VAL A 159 -26.74 19.95 -18.58
CA VAL A 159 -26.73 18.51 -18.34
C VAL A 159 -25.91 17.77 -19.40
N GLU A 160 -26.02 18.17 -20.67
CA GLU A 160 -25.30 17.55 -21.80
C GLU A 160 -23.82 17.95 -21.87
N HIS A 161 -23.48 19.22 -21.66
CA HIS A 161 -22.15 19.77 -21.94
C HIS A 161 -21.24 19.87 -20.70
N VAL A 162 -21.80 19.85 -19.49
CA VAL A 162 -21.03 19.91 -18.23
C VAL A 162 -21.17 18.60 -17.45
N ILE A 163 -22.40 18.20 -17.12
CA ILE A 163 -22.63 17.09 -16.18
C ILE A 163 -22.41 15.71 -16.82
N THR A 164 -22.82 15.51 -18.07
CA THR A 164 -22.64 14.21 -18.77
C THR A 164 -21.16 13.84 -18.96
N PRO A 165 -20.25 14.74 -19.41
CA PRO A 165 -18.81 14.46 -19.46
C PRO A 165 -18.23 14.06 -18.10
N LEU A 166 -18.56 14.80 -17.04
CA LEU A 166 -18.08 14.53 -15.68
C LEU A 166 -18.59 13.18 -15.14
N TRP A 167 -19.87 12.85 -15.39
CA TRP A 167 -20.41 11.53 -15.06
C TRP A 167 -19.68 10.40 -15.79
N ASN A 168 -19.33 10.60 -17.07
CA ASN A 168 -18.59 9.63 -17.86
C ASN A 168 -17.12 9.47 -17.41
N GLN A 169 -16.50 10.53 -16.87
CA GLN A 169 -15.20 10.47 -16.18
C GLN A 169 -15.25 9.74 -14.82
N GLY A 170 -16.44 9.37 -14.33
CA GLY A 170 -16.62 8.57 -13.11
C GLY A 170 -17.11 9.34 -11.89
N TYR A 171 -17.27 10.67 -11.96
CA TYR A 171 -17.83 11.45 -10.84
C TYR A 171 -19.27 11.01 -10.53
N ARG A 172 -19.61 10.93 -9.23
CA ARG A 172 -20.95 10.53 -8.75
C ARG A 172 -21.59 11.59 -7.84
N GLY A 173 -20.88 12.67 -7.57
CA GLY A 173 -21.45 13.90 -7.02
C GLY A 173 -21.03 15.13 -7.81
N PHE A 174 -21.77 16.22 -7.63
CA PHE A 174 -21.48 17.53 -8.20
C PHE A 174 -21.61 18.61 -7.12
N PHE A 175 -20.61 19.47 -6.99
CA PHE A 175 -20.67 20.67 -6.15
C PHE A 175 -21.13 21.82 -7.05
N LEU A 176 -22.41 22.17 -6.92
CA LEU A 176 -23.09 23.17 -7.74
C LEU A 176 -22.89 24.55 -7.13
N ASP A 177 -22.07 25.36 -7.79
CA ASP A 177 -21.60 26.65 -7.29
C ASP A 177 -22.25 27.84 -8.01
N THR A 178 -22.07 29.06 -7.49
CA THR A 178 -22.57 30.35 -8.04
C THR A 178 -24.11 30.41 -8.16
N LEU A 179 -24.83 29.74 -7.26
CA LEU A 179 -26.31 29.67 -7.26
C LEU A 179 -27.00 31.00 -6.91
N ASP A 180 -26.25 32.02 -6.53
CA ASP A 180 -26.67 33.38 -6.18
C ASP A 180 -26.18 34.47 -7.17
N SER A 181 -25.28 34.15 -8.12
CA SER A 181 -24.70 35.12 -9.07
C SER A 181 -25.72 35.84 -9.97
N TRP A 182 -26.95 35.33 -10.09
CA TRP A 182 -28.06 36.04 -10.74
C TRP A 182 -28.40 37.38 -10.07
N GLN A 183 -28.11 37.55 -8.77
CA GLN A 183 -28.30 38.83 -8.06
C GLN A 183 -27.46 39.96 -8.66
N LEU A 184 -26.33 39.65 -9.31
CA LEU A 184 -25.49 40.62 -10.02
C LEU A 184 -26.23 41.27 -11.20
N VAL A 185 -27.18 40.56 -11.83
CA VAL A 185 -27.88 41.01 -13.05
C VAL A 185 -29.37 41.31 -12.83
N ALA A 186 -30.09 40.54 -12.04
CA ALA A 186 -31.55 40.66 -11.85
C ALA A 186 -31.93 41.85 -10.94
N LYS A 187 -32.68 42.82 -11.49
CA LYS A 187 -33.01 44.08 -10.78
C LYS A 187 -34.47 44.18 -10.32
N THR A 188 -35.41 43.53 -10.99
CA THR A 188 -36.82 43.44 -10.57
C THR A 188 -37.11 42.08 -9.92
N GLU A 189 -38.16 42.00 -9.11
CA GLU A 189 -38.62 40.73 -8.52
C GLU A 189 -39.00 39.69 -9.59
N SER A 190 -39.54 40.14 -10.73
CA SER A 190 -39.85 39.27 -11.87
C SER A 190 -38.60 38.65 -12.48
N ASP A 191 -37.52 39.42 -12.62
CA ASP A 191 -36.23 38.89 -13.12
C ASP A 191 -35.71 37.83 -12.14
N ARG A 192 -35.73 38.14 -10.84
CA ARG A 192 -35.23 37.24 -9.79
C ARG A 192 -35.98 35.92 -9.75
N ALA A 193 -37.32 35.96 -9.82
CA ALA A 193 -38.16 34.78 -9.90
C ALA A 193 -37.87 33.93 -11.16
N ALA A 194 -37.62 34.57 -12.31
CA ALA A 194 -37.25 33.86 -13.55
C ALA A 194 -35.87 33.17 -13.44
N GLN A 195 -34.87 33.83 -12.84
CA GLN A 195 -33.55 33.23 -12.61
C GLN A 195 -33.61 32.05 -11.63
N GLN A 196 -34.35 32.20 -10.52
CA GLN A 196 -34.57 31.14 -9.53
C GLN A 196 -35.31 29.93 -10.12
N ALA A 197 -36.36 30.16 -10.92
CA ALA A 197 -37.05 29.09 -11.65
C ALA A 197 -36.12 28.37 -12.64
N GLY A 198 -35.21 29.11 -13.29
CA GLY A 198 -34.14 28.57 -14.12
C GLY A 198 -33.23 27.60 -13.38
N LEU A 199 -32.67 28.01 -12.23
CA LEU A 199 -31.81 27.16 -11.39
C LEU A 199 -32.55 25.91 -10.90
N VAL A 200 -33.81 26.04 -10.49
CA VAL A 200 -34.66 24.90 -10.11
C VAL A 200 -34.84 23.93 -11.28
N ALA A 201 -34.98 24.43 -12.52
CA ALA A 201 -35.06 23.60 -13.71
C ALA A 201 -33.72 22.89 -14.02
N VAL A 202 -32.56 23.56 -13.85
CA VAL A 202 -31.24 22.93 -13.99
C VAL A 202 -31.07 21.76 -13.00
N ILE A 203 -31.30 21.99 -11.71
CA ILE A 203 -31.15 20.96 -10.66
C ILE A 203 -32.09 19.77 -10.93
N ARG A 204 -33.34 20.03 -11.32
CA ARG A 204 -34.31 18.98 -11.70
C ARG A 204 -33.88 18.21 -12.95
N ALA A 205 -33.35 18.87 -13.98
CA ALA A 205 -32.83 18.21 -15.18
C ALA A 205 -31.62 17.29 -14.87
N ILE A 206 -30.72 17.72 -13.98
CA ILE A 206 -29.60 16.90 -13.50
C ILE A 206 -30.13 15.62 -12.84
N LYS A 207 -31.06 15.72 -11.90
CA LYS A 207 -31.63 14.56 -11.20
C LYS A 207 -32.51 13.69 -12.09
N GLN A 208 -33.20 14.26 -13.08
CA GLN A 208 -33.95 13.49 -14.07
C GLN A 208 -33.01 12.65 -14.95
N ARG A 209 -31.85 13.19 -15.34
CA ARG A 209 -30.86 12.47 -16.16
C ARG A 209 -30.01 11.49 -15.36
N TYR A 210 -29.74 11.81 -14.09
CA TYR A 210 -28.88 11.08 -13.16
C TYR A 210 -29.50 11.03 -11.74
N PRO A 211 -30.52 10.19 -11.48
CA PRO A 211 -31.21 10.15 -10.18
C PRO A 211 -30.29 9.92 -8.98
N ASN A 212 -29.25 9.09 -9.17
CA ASN A 212 -28.29 8.71 -8.13
C ASN A 212 -27.16 9.74 -7.93
N ALA A 213 -27.14 10.86 -8.66
CA ALA A 213 -26.16 11.92 -8.43
C ALA A 213 -26.40 12.61 -7.08
N LYS A 214 -25.35 12.72 -6.27
CA LYS A 214 -25.35 13.55 -5.05
C LYS A 214 -25.06 15.01 -5.42
N LEU A 215 -25.85 15.96 -4.93
CA LEU A 215 -25.65 17.39 -5.21
C LEU A 215 -25.29 18.13 -3.92
N ILE A 216 -24.11 18.74 -3.85
CA ILE A 216 -23.82 19.76 -2.84
C ILE A 216 -24.14 21.10 -3.47
N LEU A 217 -24.92 21.94 -2.78
CA LEU A 217 -25.31 23.26 -3.28
C LEU A 217 -24.50 24.32 -2.53
N ASN A 218 -23.78 25.21 -3.22
CA ASN A 218 -23.18 26.38 -2.55
C ASN A 218 -24.24 27.48 -2.47
N ARG A 219 -24.65 27.83 -1.26
CA ARG A 219 -25.77 28.74 -0.95
C ARG A 219 -27.07 28.29 -1.63
N GLY A 220 -27.65 29.12 -2.51
CA GLY A 220 -28.92 28.84 -3.17
C GLY A 220 -30.12 28.80 -2.22
N PHE A 221 -30.06 29.51 -1.09
CA PHE A 221 -31.06 29.44 -0.01
C PHE A 221 -32.49 29.73 -0.52
N GLU A 222 -32.64 30.65 -1.46
CA GLU A 222 -33.92 31.07 -2.05
C GLU A 222 -34.58 29.96 -2.88
N ILE A 223 -33.81 29.02 -3.43
CA ILE A 223 -34.35 27.89 -4.22
C ILE A 223 -34.57 26.62 -3.39
N LEU A 224 -33.94 26.48 -2.21
CA LEU A 224 -34.11 25.31 -1.33
C LEU A 224 -35.56 24.87 -1.06
N PRO A 225 -36.56 25.77 -0.87
CA PRO A 225 -37.96 25.37 -0.70
C PRO A 225 -38.51 24.47 -1.84
N HIS A 226 -37.90 24.51 -3.02
CA HIS A 226 -38.36 23.80 -4.22
C HIS A 226 -37.51 22.58 -4.61
N ILE A 227 -36.32 22.39 -4.03
CA ILE A 227 -35.34 21.35 -4.44
C ILE A 227 -34.51 20.72 -3.30
N HIS A 228 -34.82 20.98 -2.01
CA HIS A 228 -34.05 20.41 -0.89
C HIS A 228 -34.07 18.86 -0.87
N ASP A 229 -35.15 18.25 -1.34
CA ASP A 229 -35.32 16.80 -1.55
C ASP A 229 -34.35 16.21 -2.60
N LEU A 230 -33.76 17.07 -3.43
CA LEU A 230 -32.81 16.71 -4.49
C LEU A 230 -31.35 16.87 -4.05
N ALA A 231 -31.09 17.55 -2.95
CA ALA A 231 -29.76 17.86 -2.43
C ALA A 231 -29.19 16.72 -1.55
N TYR A 232 -27.87 16.69 -1.43
CA TYR A 232 -27.12 15.83 -0.49
C TYR A 232 -26.59 16.61 0.71
N ALA A 233 -26.19 17.87 0.49
CA ALA A 233 -25.82 18.83 1.52
C ALA A 233 -25.89 20.26 0.96
N VAL A 234 -25.85 21.26 1.83
CA VAL A 234 -25.72 22.68 1.45
C VAL A 234 -24.44 23.23 2.07
N ALA A 235 -23.58 23.81 1.25
CA ALA A 235 -22.38 24.52 1.66
C ALA A 235 -22.60 26.03 1.64
N PHE A 236 -21.79 26.78 2.39
CA PHE A 236 -21.72 28.23 2.27
C PHE A 236 -20.36 28.77 2.72
N GLU A 237 -19.98 29.90 2.12
CA GLU A 237 -18.78 30.67 2.41
C GLU A 237 -19.18 32.04 2.96
N SER A 238 -18.83 32.45 4.18
CA SER A 238 -18.14 31.72 5.27
C SER A 238 -18.73 32.19 6.62
N LEU A 239 -18.48 31.49 7.74
CA LEU A 239 -19.16 31.78 9.02
C LEU A 239 -18.35 32.64 10.00
N TYR A 240 -17.04 32.43 10.10
CA TYR A 240 -16.14 33.14 11.01
C TYR A 240 -14.94 33.77 10.29
N ARG A 241 -14.34 33.03 9.36
CA ARG A 241 -13.14 33.40 8.60
C ARG A 241 -13.47 33.36 7.11
N GLY A 242 -13.45 34.50 6.44
CA GLY A 242 -13.77 34.65 5.02
C GLY A 242 -12.55 35.01 4.17
N TRP A 243 -12.70 34.87 2.86
CA TRP A 243 -11.70 35.27 1.86
C TRP A 243 -12.23 36.42 1.00
N ASN A 244 -11.50 37.53 0.91
CA ASN A 244 -11.82 38.63 0.00
C ASN A 244 -11.01 38.49 -1.29
N GLN A 245 -11.61 37.87 -2.30
CA GLN A 245 -10.98 37.61 -3.60
C GLN A 245 -10.46 38.89 -4.28
N ALA A 246 -11.23 39.99 -4.28
CA ALA A 246 -10.84 41.24 -4.93
C ALA A 246 -9.62 41.93 -4.28
N GLN A 247 -9.32 41.61 -3.01
CA GLN A 247 -8.20 42.17 -2.24
C GLN A 247 -7.15 41.12 -1.86
N GLN A 248 -7.32 39.86 -2.31
CA GLN A 248 -6.47 38.70 -2.00
C GLN A 248 -6.10 38.60 -0.51
N ARG A 249 -7.08 38.76 0.39
CA ARG A 249 -6.86 38.74 1.85
C ARG A 249 -7.91 37.97 2.63
N TYR A 250 -7.45 37.33 3.71
CA TYR A 250 -8.30 36.76 4.75
C TYR A 250 -8.97 37.87 5.57
N THR A 251 -10.21 37.65 5.99
CA THR A 251 -11.05 38.62 6.72
C THR A 251 -11.89 37.93 7.79
N GLU A 252 -12.29 38.65 8.84
CA GLU A 252 -13.37 38.17 9.72
C GLU A 252 -14.74 38.37 9.04
N VAL A 253 -15.65 37.42 9.22
CA VAL A 253 -17.04 37.53 8.75
C VAL A 253 -17.80 38.52 9.65
N PRO A 254 -18.49 39.53 9.10
CA PRO A 254 -19.28 40.47 9.89
C PRO A 254 -20.37 39.79 10.74
N GLN A 255 -20.69 40.37 11.90
CA GLN A 255 -21.64 39.74 12.82
C GLN A 255 -23.06 39.63 12.22
N ALA A 256 -23.53 40.62 11.47
CA ALA A 256 -24.85 40.56 10.81
C ALA A 256 -24.92 39.43 9.77
N ASP A 257 -23.90 39.31 8.92
CA ASP A 257 -23.78 38.27 7.90
C ASP A 257 -23.74 36.87 8.55
N ARG A 258 -23.00 36.73 9.66
CA ARG A 258 -22.96 35.52 10.49
C ARG A 258 -24.31 35.18 11.10
N ASP A 259 -25.00 36.15 11.68
CA ASP A 259 -26.31 35.93 12.31
C ASP A 259 -27.37 35.50 11.28
N TRP A 260 -27.31 36.03 10.06
CA TRP A 260 -28.12 35.55 8.94
C TRP A 260 -27.75 34.12 8.51
N LEU A 261 -26.46 33.83 8.29
CA LEU A 261 -26.00 32.49 7.89
C LEU A 261 -26.29 31.42 8.95
N LEU A 262 -26.28 31.76 10.25
CA LEU A 262 -26.75 30.87 11.32
C LEU A 262 -28.25 30.58 11.22
N GLY A 263 -29.05 31.57 10.78
CA GLY A 263 -30.47 31.38 10.47
C GLY A 263 -30.69 30.40 9.31
N GLU A 264 -29.98 30.58 8.20
CA GLU A 264 -30.08 29.66 7.04
C GLU A 264 -29.57 28.25 7.38
N ALA A 265 -28.42 28.14 8.04
CA ALA A 265 -27.85 26.86 8.48
C ALA A 265 -28.76 26.12 9.49
N LYS A 266 -29.53 26.87 10.29
CA LYS A 266 -30.58 26.31 11.15
C LYS A 266 -31.73 25.75 10.31
N THR A 267 -32.27 26.51 9.37
CA THR A 267 -33.33 26.05 8.45
C THR A 267 -32.93 24.79 7.69
N ILE A 268 -31.71 24.75 7.15
CA ILE A 268 -31.15 23.60 6.41
C ILE A 268 -31.18 22.31 7.25
N ARG A 269 -30.88 22.40 8.55
CA ARG A 269 -30.81 21.24 9.46
C ARG A 269 -32.14 20.90 10.12
N GLU A 270 -32.89 21.88 10.59
CA GLU A 270 -34.11 21.68 11.38
C GLU A 270 -35.36 21.51 10.51
N GLN A 271 -35.41 22.11 9.33
CA GLN A 271 -36.56 22.01 8.41
C GLN A 271 -36.30 21.08 7.22
N TYR A 272 -35.11 21.12 6.61
CA TYR A 272 -34.77 20.27 5.45
C TYR A 272 -33.98 19.01 5.82
N HIS A 273 -33.51 18.89 7.07
CA HIS A 273 -32.73 17.75 7.57
C HIS A 273 -31.45 17.42 6.79
N LEU A 274 -30.87 18.42 6.11
CA LEU A 274 -29.64 18.31 5.34
C LEU A 274 -28.40 18.67 6.20
N PRO A 275 -27.22 18.12 5.87
CA PRO A 275 -25.95 18.65 6.36
C PRO A 275 -25.74 20.09 5.86
N ALA A 276 -25.46 21.01 6.78
CA ALA A 276 -24.93 22.33 6.48
C ALA A 276 -23.40 22.31 6.63
N ILE A 277 -22.68 22.83 5.63
CA ILE A 277 -21.21 22.87 5.59
C ILE A 277 -20.76 24.33 5.57
N SER A 278 -19.89 24.72 6.51
CA SER A 278 -19.22 26.02 6.47
C SER A 278 -17.83 25.86 5.87
N ILE A 279 -17.59 26.57 4.77
CA ILE A 279 -16.26 26.65 4.14
C ILE A 279 -15.64 27.98 4.58
N ASP A 280 -14.63 27.89 5.43
CA ASP A 280 -13.97 29.03 6.09
C ASP A 280 -12.48 29.10 5.71
N TYR A 281 -11.90 30.30 5.76
CA TYR A 281 -10.62 30.58 5.13
C TYR A 281 -9.55 31.11 6.09
N CYS A 282 -8.45 30.36 6.23
CA CYS A 282 -7.28 30.72 7.04
C CYS A 282 -5.98 30.55 6.23
N PRO A 283 -4.90 31.30 6.54
CA PRO A 283 -3.58 31.07 5.95
C PRO A 283 -3.08 29.62 6.22
N PRO A 284 -2.46 28.93 5.24
CA PRO A 284 -1.88 27.59 5.44
C PRO A 284 -0.87 27.45 6.59
N SER A 285 -0.21 28.56 6.95
CA SER A 285 0.72 28.62 8.08
C SER A 285 0.02 28.77 9.44
N ASP A 286 -1.23 29.24 9.48
CA ASP A 286 -1.96 29.53 10.72
C ASP A 286 -2.93 28.40 11.09
N ARG A 287 -2.35 27.32 11.63
CA ARG A 287 -3.10 26.18 12.15
C ARG A 287 -3.96 26.54 13.38
N ALA A 288 -3.69 27.66 14.05
CA ALA A 288 -4.49 28.12 15.19
C ALA A 288 -5.78 28.79 14.72
N CYS A 289 -5.73 29.64 13.68
CA CYS A 289 -6.90 30.14 12.97
C CYS A 289 -7.80 28.98 12.49
N ALA A 290 -7.19 27.96 11.87
CA ALA A 290 -7.92 26.81 11.36
C ALA A 290 -8.66 26.03 12.46
N GLN A 291 -7.99 25.72 13.59
CA GLN A 291 -8.63 25.02 14.70
C GLN A 291 -9.71 25.86 15.39
N ASP A 292 -9.44 27.15 15.62
CA ASP A 292 -10.40 28.11 16.21
C ASP A 292 -11.70 28.18 15.40
N ALA A 293 -11.60 28.18 14.06
CA ALA A 293 -12.75 28.12 13.18
C ALA A 293 -13.45 26.74 13.21
N VAL A 294 -12.70 25.62 13.10
CA VAL A 294 -13.25 24.25 13.19
C VAL A 294 -14.08 24.06 14.46
N ASP A 295 -13.53 24.44 15.62
CA ASP A 295 -14.19 24.24 16.91
C ASP A 295 -15.44 25.11 17.05
N LYS A 296 -15.41 26.36 16.59
CA LYS A 296 -16.57 27.27 16.58
C LYS A 296 -17.69 26.80 15.67
N ILE A 297 -17.36 26.32 14.47
CA ILE A 297 -18.34 25.78 13.51
C ILE A 297 -18.97 24.50 14.07
N ARG A 298 -18.18 23.57 14.63
CA ARG A 298 -18.68 22.36 15.31
C ARG A 298 -19.61 22.68 16.48
N ALA A 299 -19.31 23.73 17.25
CA ALA A 299 -20.15 24.16 18.37
C ALA A 299 -21.56 24.62 17.95
N GLN A 300 -21.75 25.04 16.69
CA GLN A 300 -23.08 25.33 16.13
C GLN A 300 -23.83 24.08 15.64
N GLY A 301 -23.16 22.92 15.53
CA GLY A 301 -23.69 21.71 14.89
C GLY A 301 -23.62 21.74 13.35
N ILE A 302 -22.72 22.53 12.79
CA ILE A 302 -22.45 22.69 11.36
C ILE A 302 -21.16 21.91 11.02
N VAL A 303 -21.03 21.38 9.80
CA VAL A 303 -19.82 20.66 9.38
C VAL A 303 -18.74 21.67 8.96
N PRO A 304 -17.53 21.66 9.55
CA PRO A 304 -16.45 22.54 9.14
C PRO A 304 -15.63 21.97 7.97
N TYR A 305 -15.23 22.86 7.06
CA TYR A 305 -14.00 22.69 6.28
C TYR A 305 -13.24 24.02 6.24
N VAL A 306 -12.02 24.06 6.78
CA VAL A 306 -11.25 25.30 6.95
C VAL A 306 -9.90 25.21 6.22
N THR A 307 -9.68 26.08 5.24
CA THR A 307 -8.67 25.90 4.19
C THR A 307 -8.13 27.24 3.68
N ASP A 308 -7.30 27.24 2.63
CA ASP A 308 -6.76 28.45 2.02
C ASP A 308 -7.69 29.05 0.96
N GLY A 309 -7.55 30.34 0.67
CA GLY A 309 -8.41 31.07 -0.27
C GLY A 309 -8.35 30.60 -1.75
N GLY A 310 -7.42 29.72 -2.10
CA GLY A 310 -7.33 29.06 -3.41
C GLY A 310 -7.79 27.60 -3.43
N LEU A 311 -8.13 27.01 -2.27
CA LEU A 311 -8.49 25.59 -2.11
C LEU A 311 -7.39 24.63 -2.62
N VAL A 312 -6.10 25.01 -2.51
CA VAL A 312 -4.96 24.22 -3.04
C VAL A 312 -4.16 23.47 -1.96
N THR A 313 -4.51 23.66 -0.68
CA THR A 313 -3.93 22.98 0.49
C THR A 313 -4.96 22.05 1.16
N MET A 314 -4.51 21.10 1.98
CA MET A 314 -5.43 20.19 2.69
C MET A 314 -6.02 20.85 3.95
N GLY A 315 -7.30 21.22 3.87
CA GLY A 315 -8.03 21.91 4.94
C GLY A 315 -8.29 21.07 6.19
N ALA A 316 -8.43 21.75 7.32
CA ALA A 316 -8.85 21.17 8.60
C ALA A 316 -10.37 20.91 8.63
N SER A 317 -10.80 19.85 9.31
CA SER A 317 -12.21 19.50 9.46
C SER A 317 -12.46 18.81 10.81
N ALA A 318 -13.66 18.26 11.01
CA ALA A 318 -13.94 17.37 12.14
C ALA A 318 -13.14 16.04 12.08
N VAL A 319 -12.72 15.63 10.88
CA VAL A 319 -11.84 14.50 10.58
C VAL A 319 -10.45 15.01 10.19
N GLU A 320 -9.41 14.43 10.78
CA GLU A 320 -8.00 14.80 10.56
C GLU A 320 -7.22 13.62 9.97
N PRO A 321 -6.97 13.57 8.64
CA PRO A 321 -6.16 12.51 8.03
C PRO A 321 -4.68 12.62 8.36
N LEU A 322 -4.03 11.49 8.69
CA LEU A 322 -2.58 11.42 8.83
C LEU A 322 -1.90 11.27 7.47
N ARG A 323 -0.88 12.10 7.24
CA ARG A 323 0.03 11.97 6.10
C ARG A 323 0.90 10.73 6.29
N ARG A 324 0.82 9.76 5.37
CA ARG A 324 1.60 8.51 5.38
C ARG A 324 2.71 8.45 4.32
N ARG A 325 2.95 9.54 3.59
CA ARG A 325 4.00 9.63 2.56
C ARG A 325 5.27 10.25 3.11
N ILE A 326 6.42 9.69 2.71
CA ILE A 326 7.76 10.22 2.97
C ILE A 326 8.45 10.46 1.63
N LEU A 327 9.07 11.62 1.46
CA LEU A 327 9.86 11.92 0.27
C LEU A 327 11.31 11.45 0.50
N VAL A 328 11.75 10.42 -0.22
CA VAL A 328 13.14 9.95 -0.20
C VAL A 328 13.90 10.54 -1.39
N ILE A 329 14.82 11.46 -1.12
CA ILE A 329 15.70 12.06 -2.14
C ILE A 329 17.06 11.37 -2.07
N GLN A 330 17.60 10.99 -3.23
CA GLN A 330 18.80 10.18 -3.35
C GLN A 330 19.56 10.45 -4.65
N ASP A 331 20.81 10.00 -4.74
CA ASP A 331 21.73 10.22 -5.87
C ASP A 331 22.21 8.92 -6.58
N PRO A 332 21.30 8.01 -7.01
CA PRO A 332 21.69 6.76 -7.65
C PRO A 332 22.45 7.00 -8.98
N PRO A 333 23.37 6.11 -9.42
CA PRO A 333 24.03 6.28 -10.71
C PRO A 333 23.04 6.35 -11.88
N ALA A 334 23.38 7.05 -12.96
CA ALA A 334 22.44 7.26 -14.07
C ALA A 334 22.03 5.91 -14.70
N ARG A 335 20.76 5.78 -15.12
CA ARG A 335 20.21 4.55 -15.74
C ARG A 335 20.29 3.30 -14.86
N THR A 336 20.39 3.47 -13.54
CA THR A 336 20.24 2.40 -12.54
C THR A 336 18.76 2.23 -12.22
N ASP A 337 18.26 1.00 -12.09
CA ASP A 337 16.88 0.79 -11.67
C ASP A 337 16.68 1.16 -10.19
N LEU A 338 15.46 1.57 -9.85
CA LEU A 338 15.12 2.03 -8.50
C LEU A 338 15.21 0.90 -7.46
N ASN A 339 15.01 -0.38 -7.84
CA ASN A 339 15.04 -1.51 -6.90
C ASN A 339 16.36 -1.63 -6.12
N VAL A 340 17.49 -1.33 -6.77
CA VAL A 340 18.83 -1.45 -6.18
C VAL A 340 19.32 -0.16 -5.50
N SER A 341 18.48 0.87 -5.41
CA SER A 341 18.84 2.14 -4.76
C SER A 341 18.95 1.99 -3.23
N PRO A 342 19.80 2.79 -2.54
CA PRO A 342 19.87 2.75 -1.08
C PRO A 342 18.54 3.10 -0.39
N GLY A 343 17.75 4.00 -0.99
CA GLY A 343 16.41 4.34 -0.52
C GLY A 343 15.46 3.15 -0.48
N VAL A 344 15.40 2.35 -1.56
CA VAL A 344 14.58 1.12 -1.58
C VAL A 344 15.20 0.05 -0.69
N ARG A 345 16.51 -0.20 -0.80
CA ARG A 345 17.21 -1.30 -0.11
C ARG A 345 17.24 -1.14 1.41
N PHE A 346 17.33 0.08 1.93
CA PHE A 346 17.52 0.32 3.38
C PHE A 346 16.39 1.13 4.03
N LEU A 347 15.94 2.23 3.43
CA LEU A 347 14.95 3.12 4.09
C LEU A 347 13.52 2.60 4.01
N ALA A 348 13.18 1.88 2.94
CA ALA A 348 11.79 1.52 2.67
C ALA A 348 11.20 0.49 3.64
N MET A 349 11.93 -0.56 4.00
CA MET A 349 11.46 -1.57 4.96
C MET A 349 11.09 -0.97 6.35
N PRO A 350 11.96 -0.19 7.04
CA PRO A 350 11.60 0.38 8.35
C PRO A 350 10.51 1.45 8.26
N LEU A 351 10.37 2.16 7.15
CA LEU A 351 9.25 3.09 6.92
C LEU A 351 7.93 2.35 6.66
N ASN A 352 7.94 1.26 5.89
CA ASN A 352 6.77 0.39 5.71
C ASN A 352 6.33 -0.22 7.06
N TYR A 353 7.27 -0.67 7.89
CA TYR A 353 6.97 -1.16 9.25
C TYR A 353 6.36 -0.08 10.16
N LEU A 354 6.68 1.20 9.94
CA LEU A 354 6.05 2.34 10.63
C LEU A 354 4.69 2.74 10.03
N GLY A 355 4.23 2.10 8.95
CA GLY A 355 2.98 2.42 8.26
C GLY A 355 3.09 3.47 7.16
N TYR A 356 4.31 3.79 6.71
CA TYR A 356 4.59 4.82 5.71
C TYR A 356 4.97 4.22 4.36
N TRP A 357 4.60 4.92 3.29
CA TRP A 357 5.08 4.66 1.93
C TRP A 357 5.83 5.85 1.36
N ILE A 358 6.48 5.67 0.21
CA ILE A 358 7.58 6.53 -0.24
C ILE A 358 7.36 6.97 -1.68
N ASP A 359 7.49 8.27 -1.90
CA ASP A 359 7.81 8.85 -3.20
C ASP A 359 9.34 9.04 -3.29
N TYR A 360 9.94 8.67 -4.40
CA TYR A 360 11.39 8.81 -4.63
C TYR A 360 11.68 9.99 -5.56
N ALA A 361 12.73 10.74 -5.27
CA ALA A 361 13.25 11.79 -6.14
C ALA A 361 14.77 11.67 -6.34
N ASP A 362 15.22 11.93 -7.57
CA ASP A 362 16.64 11.98 -7.90
C ASP A 362 17.20 13.39 -7.66
N ALA A 363 18.28 13.51 -6.89
CA ALA A 363 18.89 14.79 -6.54
C ALA A 363 19.50 15.55 -7.73
N ARG A 364 19.59 14.92 -8.91
CA ARG A 364 20.06 15.50 -10.17
C ARG A 364 18.90 16.11 -10.98
N GLU A 365 17.67 15.71 -10.70
CA GLU A 365 16.45 16.22 -11.34
C GLU A 365 15.86 17.41 -10.57
N PRO A 366 14.93 18.20 -11.15
CA PRO A 366 14.29 19.31 -10.45
C PRO A 366 13.49 18.79 -9.25
N LEU A 367 13.87 19.23 -8.04
CA LEU A 367 13.23 18.74 -6.81
C LEU A 367 11.77 19.23 -6.68
N PRO A 368 10.89 18.48 -5.99
CA PRO A 368 9.50 18.88 -5.76
C PRO A 368 9.37 20.30 -5.18
N GLN A 369 8.52 21.12 -5.79
CA GLN A 369 8.27 22.52 -5.43
C GLN A 369 6.92 22.67 -4.72
N GLY A 370 6.70 23.84 -4.10
CA GLY A 370 5.49 24.14 -3.31
C GLY A 370 5.62 23.75 -1.84
N ASP A 371 4.51 23.79 -1.09
CA ASP A 371 4.49 23.38 0.31
C ASP A 371 4.40 21.85 0.40
N LEU A 372 5.55 21.20 0.56
CA LEU A 372 5.62 19.75 0.66
C LEU A 372 4.91 19.20 1.91
N ARG A 373 4.57 20.04 2.89
CA ARG A 373 3.85 19.62 4.09
C ARG A 373 2.45 19.12 3.78
N ASP A 374 1.79 19.59 2.71
CA ASP A 374 0.41 19.16 2.39
C ASP A 374 0.30 17.66 2.16
N ARG A 375 1.34 17.06 1.57
CA ARG A 375 1.40 15.65 1.13
C ARG A 375 2.30 14.78 2.01
N TYR A 376 3.43 15.30 2.49
CA TYR A 376 4.46 14.51 3.17
C TYR A 376 4.44 14.70 4.70
N ALA A 377 4.72 13.62 5.44
CA ALA A 377 4.99 13.68 6.87
C ALA A 377 6.45 14.07 7.18
N GLY A 378 7.36 13.86 6.23
CA GLY A 378 8.77 14.20 6.35
C GLY A 378 9.58 13.85 5.11
N ILE A 379 10.85 14.23 5.11
CA ILE A 379 11.83 14.01 4.04
C ILE A 379 12.96 13.14 4.57
N VAL A 380 13.44 12.18 3.78
CA VAL A 380 14.72 11.52 4.04
C VAL A 380 15.70 11.80 2.91
N LEU A 381 16.91 12.21 3.27
CA LEU A 381 18.01 12.48 2.33
C LEU A 381 19.04 11.36 2.43
N TRP A 382 19.39 10.73 1.31
CA TRP A 382 20.48 9.76 1.22
C TRP A 382 21.43 10.17 0.08
N MET A 383 22.47 10.94 0.43
CA MET A 383 23.39 11.53 -0.54
C MET A 383 24.79 10.94 -0.39
N ASN A 384 25.22 10.16 -1.39
CA ASN A 384 26.55 9.55 -1.43
C ASN A 384 27.61 10.52 -1.98
N ASN A 385 27.20 11.47 -2.83
CA ASN A 385 28.00 12.47 -3.53
C ASN A 385 27.45 13.90 -3.31
N ASP A 386 28.21 14.93 -3.72
CA ASP A 386 27.68 16.30 -3.86
C ASP A 386 26.68 16.39 -5.03
N VAL A 387 25.56 17.10 -4.82
CA VAL A 387 24.50 17.25 -5.84
C VAL A 387 24.88 18.27 -6.92
N PRO A 388 24.52 18.07 -8.21
CA PRO A 388 24.98 18.94 -9.30
C PRO A 388 24.57 20.40 -9.20
N ARG A 389 23.41 20.69 -8.59
CA ARG A 389 22.85 22.05 -8.43
C ARG A 389 22.83 22.48 -6.96
N ALA A 390 23.98 22.38 -6.30
CA ALA A 390 24.14 22.60 -4.85
C ALA A 390 23.52 23.90 -4.30
N THR A 391 23.51 25.00 -5.07
CA THR A 391 22.87 26.26 -4.62
C THR A 391 21.35 26.20 -4.63
N GLU A 392 20.73 25.66 -5.68
CA GLU A 392 19.28 25.42 -5.72
C GLU A 392 18.85 24.46 -4.63
N TYR A 393 19.62 23.38 -4.44
CA TYR A 393 19.39 22.38 -3.40
C TYR A 393 19.49 22.96 -1.99
N ARG A 394 20.51 23.79 -1.68
CA ARG A 394 20.60 24.47 -0.38
C ARG A 394 19.45 25.44 -0.14
N ALA A 395 18.98 26.15 -1.18
CA ALA A 395 17.82 27.02 -1.09
C ALA A 395 16.52 26.21 -0.84
N TRP A 396 16.32 25.13 -1.59
CA TRP A 396 15.20 24.21 -1.41
C TRP A 396 15.18 23.59 0.00
N LEU A 397 16.33 23.07 0.47
CA LEU A 397 16.48 22.49 1.81
C LEU A 397 16.20 23.53 2.90
N SER A 398 16.71 24.75 2.71
CA SER A 398 16.46 25.88 3.61
C SER A 398 14.96 26.21 3.72
N ALA A 399 14.20 26.11 2.63
CA ALA A 399 12.76 26.35 2.61
C ALA A 399 11.96 25.22 3.29
N GLN A 400 12.37 23.95 3.13
CA GLN A 400 11.71 22.84 3.85
C GLN A 400 11.92 22.93 5.37
N VAL A 401 13.09 23.41 5.80
CA VAL A 401 13.38 23.72 7.21
C VAL A 401 12.53 24.90 7.72
N ASP A 402 12.35 25.98 6.93
CA ASP A 402 11.47 27.11 7.31
C ASP A 402 9.99 26.68 7.41
N ALA A 403 9.55 25.79 6.53
CA ALA A 403 8.22 25.20 6.59
C ALA A 403 8.03 24.35 7.86
N GLY A 404 9.11 23.84 8.46
CA GLY A 404 9.10 22.96 9.63
C GLY A 404 8.80 21.49 9.30
N LEU A 405 8.95 21.08 8.03
CA LEU A 405 8.80 19.70 7.60
C LEU A 405 9.98 18.86 8.13
N PRO A 406 9.76 17.81 8.96
CA PRO A 406 10.86 17.05 9.55
C PRO A 406 11.76 16.37 8.53
N ILE A 407 13.08 16.46 8.71
CA ILE A 407 14.07 15.88 7.79
C ILE A 407 15.01 14.91 8.51
N ALA A 408 15.20 13.71 7.95
CA ALA A 408 16.23 12.76 8.37
C ALA A 408 17.34 12.69 7.31
N VAL A 409 18.60 12.84 7.72
CA VAL A 409 19.76 12.82 6.79
C VAL A 409 20.64 11.60 7.04
N PHE A 410 20.84 10.79 6.01
CA PHE A 410 21.77 9.67 5.99
C PHE A 410 22.95 9.95 5.07
N THR A 411 24.11 9.36 5.39
CA THR A 411 25.37 9.39 4.63
C THR A 411 26.04 10.76 4.54
N SER A 412 25.43 11.77 3.91
CA SER A 412 25.93 13.15 3.88
C SER A 412 24.80 14.16 3.67
N PHE A 413 25.08 15.45 3.82
CA PHE A 413 24.15 16.52 3.48
C PHE A 413 23.97 16.75 1.96
N GLY A 414 24.72 16.08 1.09
CA GLY A 414 24.66 16.26 -0.38
C GLY A 414 25.20 17.60 -0.91
N ALA A 415 25.64 18.49 -0.04
CA ALA A 415 26.37 19.70 -0.39
C ALA A 415 27.22 20.13 0.80
N GLN A 416 28.30 20.88 0.54
CA GLN A 416 29.02 21.60 1.60
C GLN A 416 28.09 22.60 2.30
N LEU A 417 28.06 22.52 3.64
CA LEU A 417 27.36 23.47 4.50
C LEU A 417 28.16 24.77 4.58
N ASP A 418 27.56 25.85 4.08
CA ASP A 418 28.03 27.21 4.39
C ASP A 418 27.63 27.61 5.84
N PRO A 419 28.22 28.67 6.42
CA PRO A 419 27.93 29.06 7.80
C PRO A 419 26.47 29.45 8.07
N ALA A 420 25.74 29.98 7.08
CA ALA A 420 24.35 30.39 7.26
C ALA A 420 23.42 29.17 7.32
N LEU A 421 23.60 28.21 6.41
CA LEU A 421 22.90 26.93 6.47
C LEU A 421 23.28 26.12 7.72
N ALA A 422 24.56 26.10 8.10
CA ALA A 422 24.99 25.44 9.34
C ALA A 422 24.30 26.05 10.58
N GLN A 423 24.29 27.38 10.72
CA GLN A 423 23.58 28.06 11.81
C GLN A 423 22.07 27.76 11.79
N LYS A 424 21.44 27.74 10.61
CA LYS A 424 20.01 27.43 10.45
C LYS A 424 19.66 26.00 10.87
N LEU A 425 20.59 25.07 10.68
CA LEU A 425 20.47 23.68 11.11
C LEU A 425 20.86 23.45 12.59
N ASP A 426 21.16 24.49 13.37
CA ASP A 426 21.74 24.41 14.72
C ASP A 426 23.03 23.55 14.73
N LEU A 427 23.91 23.77 13.73
CA LEU A 427 25.19 23.10 13.56
C LEU A 427 26.35 24.11 13.52
N GLN A 428 27.54 23.65 13.88
CA GLN A 428 28.79 24.37 13.78
C GLN A 428 29.77 23.57 12.92
N VAL A 429 30.34 24.20 11.88
CA VAL A 429 31.41 23.58 11.09
C VAL A 429 32.71 23.60 11.90
N VAL A 430 33.34 22.45 12.05
CA VAL A 430 34.54 22.25 12.89
C VAL A 430 35.79 22.30 12.02
N PRO A 431 36.65 23.32 12.14
CA PRO A 431 37.84 23.43 11.30
C PRO A 431 38.89 22.37 11.66
N GLY A 432 39.62 21.90 10.64
CA GLY A 432 40.70 20.93 10.78
C GLY A 432 40.30 19.50 10.42
N GLN A 433 41.09 18.54 10.89
CA GLN A 433 40.97 17.11 10.56
C GLN A 433 41.47 16.22 11.72
N PRO A 434 41.09 14.94 11.77
CA PRO A 434 41.58 13.98 12.75
C PRO A 434 43.12 13.92 12.83
N SER A 435 43.66 14.14 14.03
CA SER A 435 45.10 14.09 14.28
C SER A 435 45.63 12.66 14.22
N LYS A 436 46.86 12.50 13.69
CA LYS A 436 47.62 11.23 13.66
C LYS A 436 46.86 10.02 13.08
N GLY A 437 45.88 10.24 12.19
CA GLY A 437 45.05 9.15 11.65
C GLY A 437 44.23 8.43 12.73
N LYS A 438 43.75 9.15 13.75
CA LYS A 438 42.88 8.63 14.82
C LYS A 438 41.61 9.45 14.95
N LEU A 439 40.47 8.76 14.96
CA LEU A 439 39.17 9.30 15.32
C LEU A 439 38.48 8.26 16.22
N GLU A 440 38.18 8.62 17.46
CA GLU A 440 37.72 7.69 18.50
C GLU A 440 36.31 8.09 18.98
N VAL A 441 35.49 7.11 19.40
CA VAL A 441 34.14 7.37 19.91
C VAL A 441 34.22 7.88 21.35
N GLU A 442 33.75 9.10 21.59
CA GLU A 442 33.68 9.71 22.92
C GLU A 442 32.39 9.29 23.65
N SER A 443 31.26 9.27 22.95
CA SER A 443 29.98 8.78 23.47
C SER A 443 28.99 8.47 22.35
N PHE A 444 27.98 7.64 22.65
CA PHE A 444 26.82 7.44 21.77
C PHE A 444 25.55 7.11 22.57
N ASP A 445 24.38 7.37 21.98
CA ASP A 445 23.07 6.98 22.52
C ASP A 445 22.81 5.49 22.25
N PRO A 446 22.75 4.61 23.26
CA PRO A 446 22.62 3.17 23.06
C PRO A 446 21.21 2.70 22.65
N LYS A 447 20.22 3.59 22.55
CA LYS A 447 18.88 3.27 22.01
C LYS A 447 18.80 3.55 20.50
N LEU A 448 19.57 4.53 20.02
CA LEU A 448 19.50 5.00 18.64
C LEU A 448 20.76 4.65 17.82
N MET A 449 21.90 4.39 18.46
CA MET A 449 23.17 4.06 17.82
C MET A 449 23.79 2.80 18.44
N GLY A 450 24.56 2.06 17.64
CA GLY A 450 25.20 0.80 18.04
C GLY A 450 24.34 -0.45 17.88
N PHE A 451 23.32 -0.41 17.02
CA PHE A 451 22.24 -1.41 16.97
C PHE A 451 22.69 -2.84 16.61
N GLU A 452 23.15 -3.08 15.37
CA GLU A 452 23.68 -4.39 14.95
C GLU A 452 25.20 -4.46 15.11
N MET A 453 25.87 -3.30 15.13
CA MET A 453 27.28 -3.16 15.47
C MET A 453 27.55 -1.80 16.11
N LYS A 454 28.53 -1.75 17.03
CA LYS A 454 29.00 -0.49 17.62
C LYS A 454 29.56 0.45 16.53
N PRO A 455 29.41 1.78 16.66
CA PRO A 455 29.98 2.75 15.73
C PRO A 455 31.49 2.54 15.54
N ARG A 456 31.95 2.55 14.28
CA ARG A 456 33.36 2.45 13.90
C ARG A 456 33.74 3.66 13.05
N PRO A 457 34.39 4.68 13.63
CA PRO A 457 34.83 5.85 12.88
C PRO A 457 35.97 5.51 11.94
N ASP A 458 35.98 6.14 10.76
CA ASP A 458 37.16 6.20 9.89
C ASP A 458 37.71 7.65 9.95
N PRO A 459 39.00 7.87 10.26
CA PRO A 459 39.61 9.20 10.24
C PRO A 459 39.69 9.83 8.83
N HIS A 460 39.26 9.16 7.77
CA HIS A 460 39.18 9.68 6.39
C HIS A 460 37.73 9.79 5.87
N ASP A 461 36.73 9.29 6.60
CA ASP A 461 35.31 9.30 6.20
C ASP A 461 34.45 9.82 7.36
N TYR A 462 34.30 11.14 7.42
CA TYR A 462 33.60 11.86 8.48
C TYR A 462 33.04 13.19 7.94
N THR A 463 32.04 13.74 8.63
CA THR A 463 31.54 15.10 8.37
C THR A 463 31.95 16.02 9.50
N ALA A 464 32.59 17.15 9.17
CA ALA A 464 33.20 18.07 10.12
C ALA A 464 32.17 19.02 10.78
N VAL A 465 31.17 18.45 11.47
CA VAL A 465 30.08 19.20 12.14
C VAL A 465 29.99 18.86 13.62
N ARG A 466 29.52 19.82 14.42
CA ARG A 466 29.17 19.67 15.83
C ARG A 466 27.78 20.27 16.08
N VAL A 467 27.01 19.69 17.00
CA VAL A 467 25.67 20.20 17.33
C VAL A 467 25.73 21.49 18.15
N GLY A 468 24.78 22.39 17.89
CA GLY A 468 24.51 23.58 18.68
C GLY A 468 23.68 23.30 19.94
N PRO A 469 23.30 24.36 20.70
CA PRO A 469 22.69 24.23 22.03
C PRO A 469 21.25 23.72 22.02
N HIS A 470 20.56 23.68 20.88
CA HIS A 470 19.17 23.20 20.78
C HIS A 470 19.08 21.75 20.28
N SER A 471 20.23 21.13 20.00
CA SER A 471 20.35 19.82 19.36
C SER A 471 21.04 18.79 20.25
N ARG A 472 20.65 17.52 20.11
CA ARG A 472 21.11 16.40 20.92
C ARG A 472 21.99 15.46 20.10
N SER A 473 23.29 15.46 20.38
CA SER A 473 24.22 14.48 19.81
C SER A 473 23.80 13.05 20.18
N LEU A 474 23.78 12.17 19.19
CA LEU A 474 23.59 10.72 19.31
C LEU A 474 24.92 9.96 19.20
N LEU A 475 25.96 10.57 18.65
CA LEU A 475 27.29 10.00 18.48
C LEU A 475 28.33 11.13 18.45
N ARG A 476 29.16 11.24 19.49
CA ARG A 476 30.27 12.18 19.56
C ARG A 476 31.60 11.46 19.31
N LEU A 477 32.44 12.08 18.49
CA LEU A 477 33.75 11.56 18.07
C LEU A 477 34.84 12.59 18.38
N ARG A 478 36.04 12.11 18.72
CA ARG A 478 37.16 12.94 19.15
C ARG A 478 38.49 12.53 18.51
N SER A 479 39.30 13.54 18.22
CA SER A 479 40.74 13.43 17.97
C SER A 479 41.46 14.62 18.62
N GLY A 480 41.81 14.44 19.90
CA GLY A 480 42.34 15.53 20.74
C GLY A 480 41.33 16.68 20.90
N ASN A 481 41.64 17.82 20.26
CA ASN A 481 40.79 19.02 20.26
C ASN A 481 39.75 19.02 19.12
N PHE A 482 39.93 18.20 18.08
CA PHE A 482 38.93 18.03 17.02
C PHE A 482 37.78 17.17 17.57
N VAL A 483 36.60 17.75 17.72
CA VAL A 483 35.41 17.09 18.30
C VAL A 483 34.22 17.35 17.39
N ILE A 484 33.63 16.28 16.88
CA ILE A 484 32.51 16.29 15.92
C ILE A 484 31.37 15.38 16.40
N ASP A 485 30.17 15.62 15.91
CA ASP A 485 28.98 14.80 16.18
C ASP A 485 28.53 14.10 14.90
N GLY A 486 28.78 12.78 14.81
CA GLY A 486 28.51 11.95 13.63
C GLY A 486 27.02 11.59 13.46
N ALA A 487 26.21 11.74 14.51
CA ALA A 487 24.76 11.61 14.45
C ALA A 487 24.10 12.51 15.51
N ALA A 488 22.88 13.01 15.25
CA ALA A 488 22.13 13.88 16.15
C ALA A 488 20.60 13.86 15.92
N LEU A 489 19.86 14.39 16.88
CA LEU A 489 18.50 14.92 16.71
C LEU A 489 18.51 16.45 16.91
N THR A 490 17.68 17.18 16.18
CA THR A 490 17.75 18.65 16.07
C THR A 490 16.35 19.31 16.02
N PRO A 491 16.26 20.65 16.13
CA PRO A 491 15.01 21.39 15.92
C PRO A 491 14.37 21.24 14.53
N TRP A 492 15.07 20.71 13.53
CA TRP A 492 14.55 20.43 12.18
C TRP A 492 14.36 18.93 11.89
N GLY A 493 14.93 18.03 12.69
CA GLY A 493 14.78 16.59 12.52
C GLY A 493 15.96 15.80 13.11
N GLY A 494 16.80 15.20 12.26
CA GLY A 494 17.98 14.48 12.71
C GLY A 494 18.90 13.98 11.59
N TYR A 495 20.08 13.51 11.96
CA TYR A 495 21.05 12.97 10.99
C TYR A 495 21.90 11.80 11.54
N ALA A 496 22.37 10.95 10.63
CA ALA A 496 23.36 9.90 10.84
C ALA A 496 24.32 9.87 9.64
N MET A 497 25.46 10.55 9.77
CA MET A 497 26.47 10.65 8.70
C MET A 497 27.12 9.29 8.43
N ARG A 498 27.74 9.12 7.27
CA ARG A 498 28.57 7.95 6.95
C ARG A 498 29.75 7.86 7.93
N PRO A 499 30.18 6.66 8.38
CA PRO A 499 29.59 5.32 8.17
C PRO A 499 28.63 4.88 9.31
N PHE A 500 27.87 5.80 9.92
CA PHE A 500 27.10 5.57 11.15
C PHE A 500 25.59 5.40 10.96
N GLY A 501 25.06 5.50 9.74
CA GLY A 501 23.72 5.03 9.40
C GLY A 501 23.73 3.52 9.17
N VAL A 502 24.16 3.13 7.97
CA VAL A 502 24.49 1.75 7.57
C VAL A 502 26.00 1.65 7.32
N PHE A 503 26.60 0.55 7.76
CA PHE A 503 28.01 0.21 7.53
C PHE A 503 28.10 -0.93 6.50
N ASP A 504 28.94 -0.79 5.48
CA ASP A 504 29.15 -1.82 4.46
C ASP A 504 30.25 -2.81 4.88
N LEU A 505 30.00 -4.11 4.68
CA LEU A 505 30.92 -5.21 4.90
C LEU A 505 31.19 -5.91 3.56
N GLY A 506 31.53 -5.15 2.52
CA GLY A 506 31.67 -5.61 1.14
C GLY A 506 32.63 -6.78 0.92
N ALA A 507 33.54 -7.08 1.86
CA ALA A 507 34.39 -8.28 1.85
C ALA A 507 33.60 -9.60 1.99
N VAL A 508 32.35 -9.54 2.48
CA VAL A 508 31.41 -10.68 2.59
C VAL A 508 30.04 -10.37 1.97
N ASN A 509 29.93 -9.28 1.18
CA ASN A 509 28.70 -8.78 0.57
C ASN A 509 27.50 -8.60 1.54
N GLN A 510 27.78 -8.17 2.78
CA GLN A 510 26.75 -7.86 3.78
C GLN A 510 26.80 -6.38 4.17
N ALA A 511 25.71 -5.86 4.74
CA ALA A 511 25.70 -4.56 5.44
C ALA A 511 25.27 -4.74 6.90
N ARG A 512 25.38 -3.67 7.72
CA ARG A 512 24.86 -3.63 9.10
C ARG A 512 24.29 -2.26 9.44
N TRP A 513 23.20 -2.25 10.19
CA TRP A 513 22.65 -1.04 10.79
C TRP A 513 23.47 -0.62 12.02
N VAL A 514 24.07 0.57 11.94
CA VAL A 514 24.74 1.21 13.08
C VAL A 514 23.72 2.05 13.86
N ALA A 515 22.90 2.86 13.17
CA ALA A 515 21.71 3.46 13.74
C ALA A 515 20.59 2.42 13.88
N GLN A 516 19.73 2.53 14.91
CA GLN A 516 18.49 1.75 14.99
C GLN A 516 17.47 2.40 14.04
N PRO A 517 17.12 1.78 12.89
CA PRO A 517 16.47 2.50 11.79
C PRO A 517 15.06 2.99 12.14
N ILE A 518 14.26 2.14 12.80
CA ILE A 518 12.86 2.43 13.13
C ILE A 518 12.80 3.58 14.16
N ALA A 519 13.57 3.47 15.23
CA ALA A 519 13.58 4.45 16.31
C ALA A 519 14.24 5.78 15.89
N PHE A 520 15.28 5.73 15.04
CA PHE A 520 15.89 6.94 14.49
C PHE A 520 14.94 7.66 13.52
N LEU A 521 14.32 6.95 12.56
CA LEU A 521 13.38 7.54 11.62
C LEU A 521 12.16 8.10 12.34
N GLN A 522 11.58 7.37 13.31
CA GLN A 522 10.46 7.87 14.11
C GLN A 522 10.82 9.14 14.89
N ALA A 523 12.02 9.22 15.48
CA ALA A 523 12.45 10.39 16.24
C ALA A 523 12.81 11.59 15.35
N ALA A 524 13.57 11.37 14.27
CA ALA A 524 14.01 12.42 13.35
C ALA A 524 12.86 12.99 12.51
N LEU A 525 11.93 12.13 12.05
CA LEU A 525 10.77 12.53 11.27
C LEU A 525 9.53 12.85 12.14
N ARG A 526 9.63 12.69 13.47
CA ARG A 526 8.57 12.98 14.46
C ARG A 526 7.26 12.21 14.22
N LEU A 527 7.37 10.97 13.77
CA LEU A 527 6.22 10.16 13.37
C LEU A 527 5.42 9.71 14.61
N PRO A 528 4.07 9.80 14.61
CA PRO A 528 3.23 9.40 15.74
C PRO A 528 3.51 7.95 16.19
N ALA A 529 3.53 7.74 17.51
CA ALA A 529 3.79 6.44 18.13
C ALA A 529 2.51 5.67 18.51
N ASP A 530 1.35 6.30 18.35
CA ASP A 530 0.01 5.80 18.68
C ASP A 530 -0.85 5.47 17.45
N MET A 531 -0.34 5.74 16.24
CA MET A 531 -1.01 5.46 14.96
C MET A 531 -1.28 3.95 14.79
N PRO A 532 -2.51 3.55 14.41
CA PRO A 532 -2.78 2.21 13.88
C PRO A 532 -2.02 2.01 12.57
N VAL A 533 -0.99 1.15 12.59
CA VAL A 533 -0.13 0.88 11.44
C VAL A 533 -0.81 -0.12 10.51
N PRO A 534 -1.04 0.18 9.22
CA PRO A 534 -1.54 -0.82 8.26
C PRO A 534 -0.58 -2.01 8.15
N ASP A 535 -1.07 -3.25 8.26
CA ASP A 535 -0.22 -4.44 8.39
C ASP A 535 -0.51 -5.51 7.31
N THR A 536 0.42 -5.66 6.38
CA THR A 536 0.33 -6.61 5.24
C THR A 536 0.81 -8.02 5.58
N THR A 537 1.20 -8.28 6.83
CA THR A 537 1.82 -9.55 7.26
C THR A 537 0.82 -10.53 7.88
N THR A 538 -0.33 -10.03 8.30
CA THR A 538 -1.29 -10.70 9.18
C THR A 538 -2.72 -10.41 8.72
N GLU A 539 -3.62 -11.38 8.78
CA GLU A 539 -5.08 -11.13 8.72
C GLU A 539 -5.77 -12.04 9.74
N ASN A 540 -6.74 -11.49 10.48
CA ASN A 540 -7.49 -12.19 11.54
C ASN A 540 -6.56 -12.86 12.57
N GLY A 541 -5.54 -12.10 13.00
CA GLY A 541 -4.55 -12.49 14.02
C GLY A 541 -3.48 -13.47 13.57
N ARG A 542 -3.69 -14.16 12.44
CA ARG A 542 -2.76 -15.17 11.91
C ARG A 542 -1.84 -14.56 10.86
N ARG A 543 -0.55 -14.93 10.90
CA ARG A 543 0.42 -14.52 9.87
C ARG A 543 -0.02 -15.12 8.53
N LEU A 544 0.01 -14.33 7.47
CA LEU A 544 -0.31 -14.83 6.13
C LEU A 544 0.76 -15.85 5.71
N LEU A 545 0.33 -16.89 5.00
CA LEU A 545 1.21 -17.84 4.32
C LEU A 545 0.82 -17.88 2.84
N MET A 546 1.81 -17.80 1.95
CA MET A 546 1.62 -18.05 0.52
C MET A 546 2.75 -18.93 -0.02
N SER A 547 2.63 -19.35 -1.26
CA SER A 547 3.68 -19.99 -2.03
C SER A 547 3.54 -19.57 -3.49
N HIS A 548 4.65 -19.44 -4.20
CA HIS A 548 4.62 -19.22 -5.64
C HIS A 548 5.75 -19.94 -6.37
N ILE A 549 5.50 -20.25 -7.64
CA ILE A 549 6.45 -20.94 -8.52
C ILE A 549 6.74 -20.10 -9.76
N ASP A 550 8.00 -19.75 -9.92
CA ASP A 550 8.55 -19.14 -11.13
C ASP A 550 8.85 -20.20 -12.20
N GLY A 551 8.66 -19.84 -13.47
CA GLY A 551 8.48 -20.81 -14.56
C GLY A 551 9.71 -21.62 -14.96
N ASP A 552 10.90 -21.27 -14.45
CA ASP A 552 12.20 -21.72 -14.92
C ASP A 552 12.44 -23.22 -14.83
N GLY A 553 12.74 -23.83 -15.97
CA GLY A 553 13.10 -25.24 -16.04
C GLY A 553 11.91 -26.17 -15.79
N PHE A 554 10.69 -25.76 -16.12
CA PHE A 554 9.52 -26.63 -16.19
C PHE A 554 9.78 -27.85 -17.10
N ALA A 555 10.49 -27.63 -18.21
CA ALA A 555 10.98 -28.63 -19.14
C ALA A 555 12.24 -29.40 -18.68
N SER A 556 12.78 -29.14 -17.49
CA SER A 556 13.95 -29.87 -16.97
C SER A 556 13.58 -31.29 -16.58
N ARG A 557 14.45 -32.27 -16.90
CA ARG A 557 14.26 -33.67 -16.47
C ARG A 557 14.51 -33.83 -14.97
N ALA A 558 13.73 -34.69 -14.31
CA ALA A 558 14.04 -35.15 -12.96
C ALA A 558 15.26 -36.08 -12.96
N GLU A 559 16.14 -35.95 -11.95
CA GLU A 559 17.37 -36.74 -11.82
C GLU A 559 17.18 -38.02 -10.96
N PHE A 560 15.95 -38.31 -10.55
CA PHE A 560 15.59 -39.45 -9.70
C PHE A 560 14.33 -40.15 -10.22
N SER A 561 14.08 -41.37 -9.74
CA SER A 561 12.80 -42.08 -9.94
C SER A 561 11.95 -42.00 -8.68
N ASP A 562 10.64 -41.83 -8.86
CA ASP A 562 9.65 -41.80 -7.78
C ASP A 562 9.00 -43.19 -7.59
N HIS A 563 8.53 -43.49 -6.38
CA HIS A 563 7.94 -44.78 -6.02
C HIS A 563 6.53 -44.96 -6.62
N GLY A 564 6.48 -45.34 -7.90
CA GLY A 564 5.26 -45.66 -8.62
C GLY A 564 5.22 -45.13 -10.06
N THR A 565 6.14 -44.24 -10.43
CA THR A 565 6.28 -43.76 -11.82
C THR A 565 7.74 -43.96 -12.26
N PRO A 566 8.02 -44.79 -13.28
CA PRO A 566 9.37 -44.91 -13.84
C PRO A 566 9.87 -43.57 -14.39
N ASN A 567 11.14 -43.24 -14.21
CA ASN A 567 11.81 -42.17 -14.93
C ASN A 567 12.90 -42.79 -15.80
N THR A 568 12.68 -42.83 -17.11
CA THR A 568 13.52 -43.56 -18.09
C THR A 568 13.56 -42.80 -19.41
N ASP A 569 14.51 -43.06 -20.30
CA ASP A 569 14.55 -42.36 -21.60
C ASP A 569 13.32 -42.60 -22.49
N ALA A 570 12.62 -43.72 -22.33
CA ALA A 570 11.37 -44.03 -23.03
C ALA A 570 10.11 -43.44 -22.35
N SER A 571 10.24 -42.97 -21.11
CA SER A 571 9.18 -42.33 -20.33
C SER A 571 9.85 -41.43 -19.28
N PRO A 572 10.36 -40.25 -19.70
CA PRO A 572 11.05 -39.34 -18.81
C PRO A 572 10.04 -38.62 -17.91
N GLN A 573 10.45 -38.30 -16.69
CA GLN A 573 9.71 -37.35 -15.84
C GLN A 573 10.38 -35.99 -15.87
N TYR A 574 9.55 -34.96 -15.89
CA TYR A 574 9.97 -33.57 -15.85
C TYR A 574 9.74 -32.97 -14.48
N SER A 575 10.38 -31.84 -14.22
CA SER A 575 10.28 -31.10 -12.96
C SER A 575 8.82 -30.76 -12.63
N GLY A 576 8.04 -30.40 -13.66
CA GLY A 576 6.59 -30.18 -13.55
C GLY A 576 5.78 -31.42 -13.14
N ASP A 577 6.19 -32.64 -13.50
CA ASP A 577 5.46 -33.87 -13.10
C ASP A 577 5.58 -34.09 -11.60
N VAL A 578 6.77 -33.81 -11.05
CA VAL A 578 7.08 -33.93 -9.62
C VAL A 578 6.34 -32.85 -8.84
N LEU A 579 6.41 -31.59 -9.30
CA LEU A 579 5.71 -30.47 -8.65
C LEU A 579 4.19 -30.58 -8.76
N PHE A 580 3.63 -31.12 -9.85
CA PHE A 580 2.20 -31.44 -9.94
C PHE A 580 1.75 -32.38 -8.80
N ARG A 581 2.57 -33.39 -8.45
CA ARG A 581 2.25 -34.29 -7.32
C ARG A 581 2.29 -33.55 -5.99
N LEU A 582 3.36 -32.79 -5.72
CA LEU A 582 3.50 -31.97 -4.51
C LEU A 582 2.32 -31.00 -4.33
N LEU A 583 1.91 -30.29 -5.40
CA LEU A 583 0.79 -29.35 -5.37
C LEU A 583 -0.57 -30.05 -5.14
N ARG A 584 -0.79 -31.19 -5.79
CA ARG A 584 -2.01 -32.00 -5.63
C ARG A 584 -2.14 -32.59 -4.23
N ASP A 585 -1.04 -33.08 -3.67
CA ASP A 585 -1.04 -33.88 -2.43
C ASP A 585 -0.93 -33.00 -1.17
N SER A 586 -0.37 -31.80 -1.27
CA SER A 586 -0.31 -30.85 -0.14
C SER A 586 -1.56 -29.99 0.04
N GLY A 587 -2.31 -29.71 -1.04
CA GLY A 587 -3.45 -28.78 -1.02
C GLY A 587 -3.09 -27.32 -0.69
N MET A 588 -1.80 -26.98 -0.61
CA MET A 588 -1.30 -25.63 -0.32
C MET A 588 -1.71 -24.64 -1.43
N PRO A 589 -2.26 -23.46 -1.10
CA PRO A 589 -2.51 -22.40 -2.08
C PRO A 589 -1.20 -21.88 -2.70
N THR A 590 -1.03 -22.10 -4.00
CA THR A 590 0.18 -21.71 -4.73
C THR A 590 -0.15 -20.94 -5.98
N THR A 591 0.49 -19.79 -6.20
CA THR A 591 0.40 -19.06 -7.48
C THR A 591 1.51 -19.58 -8.41
N VAL A 592 1.15 -20.18 -9.54
CA VAL A 592 2.07 -20.91 -10.42
C VAL A 592 2.16 -20.23 -11.77
N SER A 593 3.38 -19.95 -12.22
CA SER A 593 3.65 -19.39 -13.55
C SER A 593 4.26 -20.40 -14.52
N LEU A 594 4.27 -20.02 -15.81
CA LEU A 594 4.98 -20.71 -16.88
C LEU A 594 5.62 -19.66 -17.80
N ILE A 595 6.83 -19.95 -18.29
CA ILE A 595 7.43 -19.22 -19.42
C ILE A 595 6.79 -19.78 -20.68
N GLU A 596 6.11 -18.96 -21.50
CA GLU A 596 5.44 -19.47 -22.70
C GLU A 596 6.43 -20.11 -23.69
N GLY A 597 7.67 -19.61 -23.78
CA GLY A 597 8.75 -20.19 -24.57
C GLY A 597 9.06 -21.66 -24.26
N GLU A 598 8.87 -22.14 -23.02
CA GLU A 598 9.07 -23.56 -22.70
C GLU A 598 7.92 -24.46 -23.18
N VAL A 599 6.71 -23.92 -23.34
CA VAL A 599 5.46 -24.66 -23.58
C VAL A 599 4.82 -24.36 -24.94
N SER A 600 5.45 -23.54 -25.78
CA SER A 600 5.01 -23.20 -27.13
C SER A 600 5.68 -24.07 -28.18
N ASP A 601 5.05 -24.19 -29.36
CA ASP A 601 5.65 -24.90 -30.49
C ASP A 601 6.71 -24.06 -31.21
N ASP A 602 6.89 -22.79 -30.83
CA ASP A 602 7.87 -21.88 -31.43
C ASP A 602 9.19 -21.85 -30.64
N GLY A 603 9.18 -22.24 -29.36
CA GLY A 603 10.35 -22.27 -28.48
C GLY A 603 11.21 -23.54 -28.59
N PRO A 604 12.30 -23.64 -27.79
CA PRO A 604 13.34 -24.66 -27.95
C PRO A 604 12.86 -26.09 -27.69
N TYR A 605 11.79 -26.29 -26.91
CA TYR A 605 11.30 -27.61 -26.52
C TYR A 605 10.17 -28.16 -27.41
N LYS A 606 10.02 -27.67 -28.65
CA LYS A 606 8.98 -28.05 -29.63
C LYS A 606 8.64 -29.55 -29.70
N ALA A 607 9.62 -30.45 -29.56
CA ALA A 607 9.41 -31.91 -29.58
C ALA A 607 8.61 -32.44 -28.37
N PHE A 608 8.59 -31.71 -27.25
CA PHE A 608 7.93 -32.09 -26.00
C PHE A 608 6.85 -31.07 -25.55
N ALA A 609 6.77 -29.91 -26.20
CA ALA A 609 5.87 -28.81 -25.83
C ALA A 609 4.40 -29.24 -25.68
N ALA A 610 3.90 -30.17 -26.51
CA ALA A 610 2.55 -30.71 -26.38
C ALA A 610 2.30 -31.46 -25.05
N HIS A 611 3.29 -32.19 -24.53
CA HIS A 611 3.24 -32.83 -23.22
C HIS A 611 3.32 -31.80 -22.09
N LEU A 612 4.22 -30.81 -22.21
CA LEU A 612 4.36 -29.73 -21.24
C LEU A 612 3.08 -28.87 -21.15
N ARG A 613 2.37 -28.60 -22.26
CA ARG A 613 1.04 -27.95 -22.25
C ARG A 613 -0.01 -28.76 -21.52
N LEU A 614 -0.06 -30.09 -21.73
CA LEU A 614 -0.98 -30.97 -21.02
C LEU A 614 -0.67 -31.01 -19.50
N LEU A 615 0.60 -30.99 -19.12
CA LEU A 615 1.05 -30.94 -17.74
C LEU A 615 0.70 -29.59 -17.08
N GLY A 616 0.97 -28.47 -17.76
CA GLY A 616 0.59 -27.13 -17.31
C GLY A 616 -0.92 -26.98 -17.13
N ARG A 617 -1.72 -27.52 -18.06
CA ARG A 617 -3.18 -27.60 -17.95
C ARG A 617 -3.62 -28.36 -16.69
N ARG A 618 -3.05 -29.54 -16.44
CA ARG A 618 -3.34 -30.34 -15.23
C ARG A 618 -2.97 -29.63 -13.93
N ILE A 619 -1.89 -28.85 -13.92
CA ILE A 619 -1.50 -28.00 -12.77
C ILE A 619 -2.53 -26.86 -12.59
N PHE A 620 -2.89 -26.15 -13.66
CA PHE A 620 -3.89 -25.08 -13.61
C PHE A 620 -5.33 -25.56 -13.38
N GLU A 621 -5.62 -26.85 -13.53
CA GLU A 621 -6.90 -27.48 -13.13
C GLU A 621 -7.00 -27.72 -11.61
N LEU A 622 -5.90 -27.74 -10.85
CA LEU A 622 -5.93 -27.94 -9.39
C LEU A 622 -6.68 -26.80 -8.66
N PRO A 623 -7.51 -27.09 -7.64
CA PRO A 623 -8.31 -26.08 -6.94
C PRO A 623 -7.47 -25.13 -6.08
N ASN A 624 -6.30 -25.58 -5.63
CA ASN A 624 -5.33 -24.83 -4.82
C ASN A 624 -4.24 -24.13 -5.66
N VAL A 625 -4.40 -24.02 -6.98
CA VAL A 625 -3.47 -23.30 -7.86
C VAL A 625 -4.10 -22.03 -8.42
N GLU A 626 -3.42 -20.90 -8.31
CA GLU A 626 -3.70 -19.67 -9.06
C GLU A 626 -2.75 -19.57 -10.26
N VAL A 627 -3.23 -19.00 -11.37
CA VAL A 627 -2.48 -18.93 -12.64
C VAL A 627 -1.72 -17.61 -12.74
N ALA A 628 -0.43 -17.68 -13.07
CA ALA A 628 0.41 -16.55 -13.45
C ALA A 628 1.09 -16.78 -14.81
N THR A 629 1.68 -15.73 -15.38
CA THR A 629 2.65 -15.82 -16.49
C THR A 629 4.06 -15.53 -15.98
N HIS A 630 5.06 -16.18 -16.57
CA HIS A 630 6.48 -15.85 -16.42
C HIS A 630 7.06 -15.29 -17.73
N THR A 631 6.24 -14.48 -18.42
CA THR A 631 6.49 -13.81 -19.71
C THR A 631 6.58 -14.76 -20.92
N TYR A 632 7.10 -14.29 -22.06
CA TYR A 632 7.26 -15.09 -23.27
C TYR A 632 8.65 -15.74 -23.32
N THR A 633 9.71 -14.96 -23.08
CA THR A 633 11.10 -15.41 -23.25
C THR A 633 11.93 -15.49 -21.97
N HIS A 634 11.37 -15.19 -20.81
CA HIS A 634 12.13 -15.02 -19.55
C HIS A 634 13.30 -14.03 -19.69
N PRO A 635 13.04 -12.73 -19.84
CA PRO A 635 14.11 -11.73 -19.86
C PRO A 635 14.88 -11.67 -18.54
N LEU A 636 16.19 -11.91 -18.61
CA LEU A 636 17.09 -12.00 -17.45
C LEU A 636 17.56 -10.63 -16.93
N GLN A 637 17.59 -9.61 -17.79
CA GLN A 637 18.06 -8.26 -17.45
C GLN A 637 17.08 -7.22 -18.00
N TRP A 638 16.03 -6.90 -17.25
CA TRP A 638 14.90 -6.10 -17.73
C TRP A 638 15.29 -4.72 -18.25
N MET A 639 16.17 -4.03 -17.51
CA MET A 639 16.74 -2.76 -17.93
C MET A 639 17.54 -2.87 -19.24
N ARG A 640 18.23 -4.00 -19.49
CA ARG A 640 19.06 -4.19 -20.68
C ARG A 640 18.24 -4.55 -21.92
N VAL A 641 17.27 -5.46 -21.81
CA VAL A 641 16.43 -5.88 -22.97
C VAL A 641 15.51 -4.76 -23.45
N THR A 642 15.04 -3.89 -22.55
CA THR A 642 14.28 -2.68 -22.88
C THR A 642 15.16 -1.55 -23.42
N GLY A 643 16.49 -1.69 -23.39
CA GLY A 643 17.43 -0.66 -23.79
C GLY A 643 17.52 0.54 -22.83
N LEU A 644 16.94 0.45 -21.63
CA LEU A 644 16.86 1.55 -20.66
C LEU A 644 18.08 1.64 -19.72
N GLY A 645 18.74 0.52 -19.41
CA GLY A 645 19.96 0.43 -18.60
C GLY A 645 21.26 0.71 -19.34
N ILE A 646 22.40 0.52 -18.65
CA ILE A 646 23.74 0.68 -19.24
C ILE A 646 24.19 -0.62 -19.92
N SER A 647 24.50 -0.54 -21.21
CA SER A 647 25.17 -1.61 -21.96
C SER A 647 26.69 -1.58 -21.74
N ASN A 648 27.22 -2.51 -20.95
CA ASN A 648 28.66 -2.77 -20.83
C ASN A 648 29.01 -4.09 -21.51
N ASP A 649 30.01 -4.08 -22.41
CA ASP A 649 30.49 -5.27 -23.15
C ASP A 649 31.41 -6.17 -22.30
N LYS A 650 31.00 -6.47 -21.05
CA LYS A 650 31.75 -7.35 -20.14
C LYS A 650 30.84 -8.20 -19.26
N ASP A 651 30.84 -9.49 -19.58
CA ASP A 651 30.61 -10.68 -18.74
C ASP A 651 30.22 -10.40 -17.28
N VAL A 652 28.93 -10.20 -17.04
CA VAL A 652 28.30 -10.52 -15.76
C VAL A 652 27.77 -11.96 -15.90
N PRO A 653 28.12 -12.90 -15.01
CA PRO A 653 27.53 -14.25 -15.04
C PRO A 653 26.02 -14.16 -14.93
N THR A 654 25.30 -14.76 -15.88
CA THR A 654 23.84 -14.83 -15.90
C THR A 654 23.34 -16.15 -15.32
N GLU A 655 22.12 -16.13 -14.79
CA GLU A 655 21.35 -17.33 -14.43
C GLU A 655 21.26 -18.31 -15.63
N GLY A 656 21.21 -19.62 -15.35
CA GLY A 656 20.81 -20.64 -16.33
C GLY A 656 21.71 -20.83 -17.58
N GLY A 657 22.90 -20.20 -17.64
CA GLY A 657 23.74 -20.05 -18.84
C GLY A 657 24.30 -21.33 -19.51
N SER A 658 23.43 -22.18 -20.06
CA SER A 658 23.80 -23.23 -21.02
C SER A 658 24.20 -22.63 -22.37
N GLN A 659 25.26 -23.14 -23.01
CA GLN A 659 25.81 -22.55 -24.23
C GLN A 659 25.00 -22.88 -25.49
N THR A 660 23.92 -22.11 -25.74
CA THR A 660 23.58 -21.59 -27.09
C THR A 660 22.49 -20.50 -27.00
N ASN A 661 22.90 -19.27 -26.69
CA ASN A 661 22.21 -18.05 -27.13
C ASN A 661 23.31 -16.97 -27.30
N SER A 662 23.34 -16.25 -28.42
CA SER A 662 24.47 -15.37 -28.78
C SER A 662 24.61 -14.09 -27.93
N THR A 663 23.70 -13.83 -26.99
CA THR A 663 23.84 -12.79 -25.95
C THR A 663 23.50 -13.24 -24.53
N GLY A 664 22.80 -14.37 -24.36
CA GLY A 664 22.53 -14.97 -23.03
C GLY A 664 21.60 -14.16 -22.11
N LEU A 665 20.62 -13.44 -22.67
CA LEU A 665 19.72 -12.53 -21.90
C LEU A 665 18.26 -12.99 -21.80
N SER A 666 17.91 -14.11 -22.42
CA SER A 666 16.57 -14.72 -22.43
C SER A 666 16.63 -16.11 -23.07
N ILE A 667 15.53 -16.86 -23.05
CA ILE A 667 15.34 -18.05 -23.91
C ILE A 667 15.41 -17.61 -25.38
N ASP A 668 16.19 -18.34 -26.19
CA ASP A 668 16.23 -18.12 -27.64
C ASP A 668 14.96 -18.66 -28.30
N ILE A 669 14.24 -17.79 -29.02
CA ILE A 669 13.07 -18.13 -29.82
C ILE A 669 13.34 -17.68 -31.26
N PRO A 670 13.44 -18.61 -32.24
CA PRO A 670 13.87 -18.32 -33.60
C PRO A 670 13.14 -17.14 -34.27
N GLY A 671 13.91 -16.09 -34.59
CA GLY A 671 13.42 -14.91 -35.30
C GLY A 671 12.69 -13.87 -34.42
N TYR A 672 12.53 -14.11 -33.12
CA TYR A 672 11.94 -13.14 -32.21
C TYR A 672 12.84 -11.91 -31.99
N ARG A 673 12.21 -10.79 -31.61
CA ARG A 673 12.86 -9.56 -31.14
C ARG A 673 12.02 -9.02 -29.98
N PHE A 674 12.66 -8.66 -28.88
CA PHE A 674 12.00 -8.21 -27.65
C PHE A 674 10.92 -7.15 -27.92
N ASN A 675 9.70 -7.42 -27.46
CA ASN A 675 8.56 -6.51 -27.50
C ASN A 675 7.72 -6.70 -26.22
N ILE A 676 7.45 -5.60 -25.51
CA ILE A 676 6.78 -5.63 -24.20
C ILE A 676 5.36 -6.23 -24.31
N ASP A 677 4.62 -5.86 -25.36
CA ASP A 677 3.25 -6.35 -25.58
C ASP A 677 3.24 -7.88 -25.77
N ARG A 678 4.27 -8.43 -26.43
CA ARG A 678 4.43 -9.87 -26.66
C ARG A 678 4.87 -10.63 -25.40
N GLU A 679 5.78 -10.06 -24.61
CA GLU A 679 6.20 -10.64 -23.33
C GLU A 679 5.04 -10.71 -22.33
N ILE A 680 4.22 -9.66 -22.26
CA ILE A 680 3.17 -9.53 -21.25
C ILE A 680 1.81 -9.96 -21.81
N GLY A 681 1.13 -9.10 -22.57
CA GLY A 681 -0.22 -9.36 -23.10
C GLY A 681 -0.30 -10.57 -24.03
N GLY A 682 0.76 -10.83 -24.80
CA GLY A 682 0.91 -12.01 -25.65
C GLY A 682 0.94 -13.31 -24.85
N SER A 683 1.82 -13.40 -23.84
CA SER A 683 1.95 -14.59 -22.99
C SER A 683 0.70 -14.85 -22.14
N ILE A 684 0.12 -13.81 -21.55
CA ILE A 684 -1.20 -13.87 -20.89
C ILE A 684 -2.24 -14.45 -21.87
N GLY A 685 -2.35 -13.84 -23.05
CA GLY A 685 -3.32 -14.23 -24.07
C GLY A 685 -3.06 -15.58 -24.75
N TYR A 686 -1.88 -16.18 -24.58
CA TYR A 686 -1.58 -17.56 -24.99
C TYR A 686 -1.98 -18.55 -23.89
N ILE A 687 -1.52 -18.32 -22.66
CA ILE A 687 -1.77 -19.18 -21.50
C ILE A 687 -3.28 -19.33 -21.27
N ASP A 688 -4.04 -18.23 -21.36
CA ASP A 688 -5.50 -18.19 -21.21
C ASP A 688 -6.28 -18.95 -22.29
N LYS A 689 -5.68 -19.16 -23.47
CA LYS A 689 -6.35 -19.83 -24.61
C LYS A 689 -5.92 -21.29 -24.78
N GLN A 690 -4.66 -21.60 -24.47
CA GLN A 690 -4.05 -22.89 -24.78
C GLN A 690 -3.89 -23.81 -23.56
N ILE A 691 -3.76 -23.25 -22.34
CA ILE A 691 -3.36 -24.02 -21.16
C ILE A 691 -4.44 -24.00 -20.07
N THR A 692 -5.00 -22.85 -19.73
CA THR A 692 -5.90 -22.73 -18.56
C THR A 692 -7.30 -23.34 -18.81
N PRO A 693 -8.07 -23.59 -17.74
CA PRO A 693 -9.52 -23.61 -17.78
C PRO A 693 -10.09 -22.19 -17.97
N LEU A 694 -11.14 -22.02 -18.78
CA LEU A 694 -11.79 -20.72 -19.05
C LEU A 694 -12.27 -19.96 -17.79
N THR A 695 -12.46 -20.66 -16.67
CA THR A 695 -12.86 -20.09 -15.37
C THR A 695 -11.68 -19.60 -14.51
N LYS A 696 -10.43 -19.89 -14.91
CA LYS A 696 -9.20 -19.59 -14.19
C LYS A 696 -8.19 -18.87 -15.10
N PRO A 697 -8.47 -17.63 -15.53
CA PRO A 697 -7.51 -16.85 -16.32
C PRO A 697 -6.29 -16.45 -15.48
N VAL A 698 -5.20 -16.07 -16.15
CA VAL A 698 -4.00 -15.48 -15.55
C VAL A 698 -4.38 -14.30 -14.64
N ARG A 699 -3.83 -14.29 -13.42
CA ARG A 699 -4.06 -13.24 -12.41
C ARG A 699 -2.85 -12.36 -12.14
N MET A 700 -1.65 -12.86 -12.45
CA MET A 700 -0.39 -12.18 -12.16
C MET A 700 0.65 -12.34 -13.26
N VAL A 701 1.54 -11.37 -13.39
CA VAL A 701 2.92 -11.60 -13.85
C VAL A 701 3.78 -11.88 -12.61
N LEU A 702 4.53 -12.97 -12.64
CA LEU A 702 5.68 -13.17 -11.76
C LEU A 702 6.92 -12.75 -12.56
N TRP A 703 7.71 -11.81 -12.06
CA TRP A 703 8.80 -11.19 -12.85
C TRP A 703 10.02 -12.09 -12.96
N SER A 704 10.56 -12.17 -14.17
CA SER A 704 11.74 -12.97 -14.53
C SER A 704 13.08 -12.35 -14.10
N GLY A 705 14.06 -13.21 -13.85
CA GLY A 705 15.48 -12.88 -13.65
C GLY A 705 15.75 -11.73 -12.66
N ASP A 706 16.52 -10.73 -13.09
CA ASP A 706 16.97 -9.63 -12.21
C ASP A 706 15.86 -8.79 -11.55
N CYS A 707 14.60 -8.98 -11.96
CA CYS A 707 13.41 -8.30 -11.46
C CYS A 707 13.51 -6.77 -11.45
N GLN A 708 14.45 -6.16 -12.17
CA GLN A 708 14.65 -4.70 -12.25
C GLN A 708 13.73 -4.12 -13.32
N VAL A 709 12.43 -4.30 -13.10
CA VAL A 709 11.39 -4.08 -14.12
C VAL A 709 11.11 -2.59 -14.27
N PRO A 710 11.37 -1.98 -15.45
CA PRO A 710 11.16 -0.55 -15.65
C PRO A 710 9.68 -0.22 -15.84
N ALA A 711 9.31 1.05 -15.59
CA ALA A 711 7.92 1.49 -15.60
C ALA A 711 7.12 1.15 -16.88
N PRO A 712 7.66 1.19 -18.13
CA PRO A 712 6.91 0.78 -19.32
C PRO A 712 6.50 -0.70 -19.33
N VAL A 713 7.22 -1.58 -18.62
CA VAL A 713 6.88 -3.00 -18.49
C VAL A 713 5.88 -3.23 -17.36
N LEU A 714 6.04 -2.53 -16.22
CA LEU A 714 5.03 -2.51 -15.16
C LEU A 714 3.68 -2.01 -15.71
N LYS A 715 3.71 -0.93 -16.49
CA LYS A 715 2.56 -0.36 -17.18
C LYS A 715 1.80 -1.41 -18.01
N ALA A 716 2.49 -2.20 -18.81
CA ALA A 716 1.87 -3.22 -19.65
C ALA A 716 1.12 -4.31 -18.83
N ALA A 717 1.61 -4.64 -17.62
CA ALA A 717 0.90 -5.56 -16.73
C ALA A 717 -0.38 -4.93 -16.14
N TYR A 718 -0.33 -3.66 -15.75
CA TYR A 718 -1.51 -2.90 -15.28
C TYR A 718 -2.55 -2.70 -16.40
N GLU A 719 -2.12 -2.37 -17.63
CA GLU A 719 -3.01 -2.24 -18.80
C GLU A 719 -3.60 -3.60 -19.25
N ALA A 720 -2.91 -4.71 -19.00
CA ALA A 720 -3.44 -6.07 -19.15
C ALA A 720 -4.39 -6.50 -18.01
N GLY A 721 -4.59 -5.67 -16.97
CA GLY A 721 -5.50 -5.94 -15.86
C GLY A 721 -5.03 -7.04 -14.89
N VAL A 722 -3.75 -7.40 -14.91
CA VAL A 722 -3.15 -8.38 -14.00
C VAL A 722 -2.33 -7.71 -12.91
N LEU A 723 -2.19 -8.38 -11.77
CA LEU A 723 -1.28 -7.95 -10.72
C LEU A 723 0.16 -8.35 -11.07
N ASN A 724 1.14 -7.90 -10.28
CA ASN A 724 2.54 -8.27 -10.50
C ASN A 724 3.24 -8.56 -9.17
N MET A 725 4.28 -9.40 -9.19
CA MET A 725 5.15 -9.67 -8.04
C MET A 725 6.55 -10.09 -8.48
N ASN A 726 7.49 -10.14 -7.53
CA ASN A 726 8.88 -10.60 -7.59
C ASN A 726 9.91 -9.45 -7.63
N GLY A 727 11.16 -9.80 -7.29
CA GLY A 727 12.16 -8.88 -6.75
C GLY A 727 12.03 -8.68 -5.25
N GLY A 728 13.10 -8.16 -4.61
CA GLY A 728 13.14 -7.84 -3.18
C GLY A 728 13.83 -8.91 -2.32
N ASP A 729 15.16 -8.81 -2.18
CA ASP A 729 16.05 -9.85 -1.63
C ASP A 729 15.95 -10.04 -0.09
N THR A 730 14.82 -10.56 0.38
CA THR A 730 14.65 -10.89 1.81
C THR A 730 15.32 -12.23 2.14
N LEU A 731 16.60 -12.13 2.53
CA LEU A 731 17.51 -13.26 2.79
C LEU A 731 18.14 -13.20 4.21
N ILE A 732 17.48 -12.57 5.18
CA ILE A 732 17.93 -12.57 6.58
C ILE A 732 18.02 -14.01 7.12
N THR A 733 19.17 -14.38 7.64
CA THR A 733 19.48 -15.74 8.13
C THR A 733 20.42 -15.68 9.33
N LYS A 734 20.66 -16.79 10.03
CA LYS A 734 21.62 -16.85 11.16
C LYS A 734 23.06 -16.52 10.74
N SER A 735 23.39 -16.71 9.46
CA SER A 735 24.66 -16.32 8.83
C SER A 735 24.70 -14.88 8.32
N TYR A 736 23.55 -14.25 8.12
CA TYR A 736 23.41 -12.82 7.80
C TYR A 736 22.32 -12.20 8.70
N PRO A 737 22.56 -12.08 10.02
CA PRO A 737 21.58 -11.57 10.97
C PRO A 737 21.56 -10.03 10.92
N SER A 738 20.87 -9.47 9.94
CA SER A 738 20.73 -8.02 9.76
C SER A 738 19.41 -7.65 9.09
N TRP A 739 18.79 -6.57 9.57
CA TRP A 739 17.65 -5.92 8.94
C TRP A 739 18.01 -5.23 7.61
N THR A 740 19.30 -5.17 7.23
CA THR A 740 19.73 -4.80 5.87
C THR A 740 19.51 -5.92 4.83
N ALA A 741 19.07 -7.11 5.27
CA ALA A 741 18.69 -8.26 4.44
C ALA A 741 17.16 -8.52 4.46
N ILE A 742 16.36 -7.48 4.70
CA ILE A 742 14.89 -7.54 4.64
C ILE A 742 14.42 -6.45 3.65
N ALA A 743 13.83 -6.87 2.53
CA ALA A 743 13.33 -5.96 1.50
C ALA A 743 12.01 -5.28 1.92
N PRO A 744 11.65 -4.12 1.34
CA PRO A 744 10.34 -3.48 1.55
C PRO A 744 9.17 -4.30 0.97
N LEU A 745 7.97 -3.72 0.96
CA LEU A 745 6.79 -4.29 0.29
C LEU A 745 6.84 -4.20 -1.24
N GLY A 746 7.65 -3.28 -1.78
CA GLY A 746 7.72 -2.99 -3.21
C GLY A 746 8.25 -1.58 -3.48
N VAL A 747 8.03 -1.08 -4.69
CA VAL A 747 8.46 0.27 -5.12
C VAL A 747 7.55 0.86 -6.19
N MET A 748 7.36 2.17 -6.16
CA MET A 748 6.61 2.95 -7.16
C MET A 748 7.54 3.43 -8.28
N LYS A 749 7.17 3.20 -9.55
CA LYS A 749 7.89 3.71 -10.75
C LYS A 749 6.87 4.30 -11.73
N ASP A 750 6.96 5.60 -11.99
CA ASP A 750 6.06 6.38 -12.87
C ASP A 750 4.54 6.11 -12.68
N GLY A 751 4.12 5.92 -11.43
CA GLY A 751 2.72 5.64 -11.06
C GLY A 751 2.32 4.16 -11.05
N TYR A 752 3.22 3.25 -11.40
CA TYR A 752 3.02 1.80 -11.34
C TYR A 752 3.83 1.19 -10.20
N PHE A 753 3.17 0.44 -9.31
CA PHE A 753 3.82 -0.20 -8.17
C PHE A 753 4.27 -1.63 -8.53
N GLN A 754 5.55 -1.91 -8.36
CA GLN A 754 6.11 -3.27 -8.35
C GLN A 754 6.00 -3.84 -6.94
N VAL A 755 5.23 -4.92 -6.75
CA VAL A 755 5.16 -5.63 -5.45
C VAL A 755 6.36 -6.57 -5.35
N PHE A 756 7.03 -6.58 -4.20
CA PHE A 756 8.14 -7.48 -3.94
C PHE A 756 7.69 -8.78 -3.26
N ALA A 757 8.41 -9.86 -3.53
CA ALA A 757 8.23 -11.13 -2.82
C ALA A 757 8.51 -10.93 -1.31
N PRO A 758 7.70 -11.50 -0.42
CA PRO A 758 7.97 -11.44 1.02
C PRO A 758 9.30 -12.07 1.44
N ASN A 759 9.70 -13.16 0.81
CA ASN A 759 10.88 -13.96 1.10
C ASN A 759 11.54 -14.39 -0.22
N GLN A 760 12.86 -14.59 -0.24
CA GLN A 760 13.56 -14.99 -1.47
C GLN A 760 13.35 -16.48 -1.83
N ASN A 761 13.50 -16.80 -3.12
CA ASN A 761 13.49 -18.14 -3.71
C ASN A 761 14.59 -19.07 -3.20
N GLU A 762 14.59 -20.34 -3.64
CA GLU A 762 15.56 -21.36 -3.20
C GLU A 762 17.00 -21.12 -3.67
N GLU A 763 17.18 -20.37 -4.76
CA GLU A 763 18.47 -20.22 -5.44
C GLU A 763 19.53 -19.65 -4.49
N LEU A 764 19.23 -18.54 -3.81
CA LEU A 764 20.18 -17.89 -2.90
C LEU A 764 20.43 -18.69 -1.60
N TYR A 765 19.60 -19.69 -1.26
CA TYR A 765 19.88 -20.64 -0.17
C TYR A 765 20.64 -21.89 -0.63
N THR A 766 20.79 -22.10 -1.95
CA THR A 766 21.40 -23.28 -2.57
C THR A 766 22.64 -22.95 -3.42
N ASP A 767 23.26 -21.79 -3.17
CA ASP A 767 24.48 -21.29 -3.83
C ASP A 767 24.35 -21.28 -5.37
N LEU A 768 23.36 -20.54 -5.90
CA LEU A 768 23.07 -20.46 -7.35
C LEU A 768 22.83 -21.85 -7.97
N TRP A 769 22.06 -22.68 -7.24
CA TRP A 769 21.75 -24.07 -7.58
C TRP A 769 22.99 -24.98 -7.73
N HIS A 770 24.17 -24.59 -7.23
CA HIS A 770 25.33 -25.48 -7.11
C HIS A 770 25.23 -26.44 -5.92
N GLY A 771 24.42 -26.09 -4.91
CA GLY A 771 24.05 -26.91 -3.76
C GLY A 771 24.69 -26.46 -2.44
N PRO A 772 24.32 -27.12 -1.32
CA PRO A 772 23.48 -28.31 -1.23
C PRO A 772 22.01 -28.02 -1.55
N TYR A 773 21.37 -28.87 -2.35
CA TYR A 773 19.98 -28.69 -2.82
C TYR A 773 18.92 -28.74 -1.69
N TYR A 774 19.25 -29.25 -0.51
CA TYR A 774 18.38 -29.14 0.69
C TYR A 774 18.51 -27.77 1.39
N GLY A 775 19.38 -26.88 0.91
CA GLY A 775 19.70 -25.59 1.52
C GLY A 775 18.49 -24.68 1.72
N PHE A 776 17.45 -24.82 0.88
CA PHE A 776 16.21 -24.06 1.02
C PHE A 776 15.47 -24.26 2.35
N THR A 777 15.70 -25.37 3.07
CA THR A 777 15.23 -25.54 4.46
C THR A 777 15.61 -24.38 5.39
N ARG A 778 16.66 -23.61 5.04
CA ARG A 778 17.08 -22.40 5.76
C ARG A 778 16.12 -21.21 5.61
N VAL A 779 15.15 -21.24 4.70
CA VAL A 779 14.04 -20.25 4.66
C VAL A 779 13.25 -20.24 5.99
N LEU A 780 13.27 -21.35 6.75
CA LEU A 780 12.71 -21.42 8.10
C LEU A 780 13.48 -20.55 9.11
N GLU A 781 14.77 -20.26 8.89
CA GLU A 781 15.50 -19.22 9.64
C GLU A 781 14.91 -17.84 9.33
N THR A 782 14.72 -17.55 8.04
CA THR A 782 14.20 -16.28 7.53
C THR A 782 12.78 -16.02 8.01
N PHE A 783 11.90 -17.03 8.00
CA PHE A 783 10.54 -16.93 8.56
C PHE A 783 10.57 -16.59 10.06
N ALA A 784 11.43 -17.24 10.86
CA ALA A 784 11.53 -16.95 12.28
C ALA A 784 12.10 -15.53 12.55
N MET A 785 13.14 -15.14 11.83
CA MET A 785 13.82 -13.85 11.99
C MET A 785 13.05 -12.66 11.37
N THR A 786 11.98 -12.93 10.62
CA THR A 786 11.00 -11.92 10.15
C THR A 786 9.68 -11.94 10.92
N ASP A 787 9.54 -12.79 11.95
CA ASP A 787 8.44 -12.76 12.93
C ASP A 787 8.84 -12.09 14.24
N GLN A 788 10.06 -12.32 14.72
CA GLN A 788 10.49 -11.98 16.08
C GLN A 788 11.75 -11.09 16.09
N PRO A 789 11.84 -10.07 16.96
CA PRO A 789 10.82 -9.62 17.91
C PRO A 789 9.72 -8.74 17.30
N LEU A 790 9.90 -8.33 16.03
CA LEU A 790 8.95 -7.56 15.23
C LEU A 790 8.62 -8.34 13.97
N ARG A 791 7.34 -8.39 13.58
CA ARG A 791 6.92 -9.02 12.33
C ARG A 791 7.12 -8.05 11.17
N PHE A 792 7.98 -8.41 10.23
CA PHE A 792 8.31 -7.61 9.04
C PHE A 792 7.70 -8.13 7.75
N LYS A 793 7.36 -9.42 7.70
CA LYS A 793 6.87 -10.10 6.49
C LYS A 793 5.78 -11.13 6.85
N PRO A 794 4.87 -11.48 5.91
CA PRO A 794 4.18 -12.77 5.94
C PRO A 794 5.19 -13.93 5.75
N MET A 795 4.74 -15.16 5.59
CA MET A 795 5.55 -16.27 5.08
C MET A 795 5.27 -16.48 3.59
N ASP A 796 6.31 -16.60 2.79
CA ASP A 796 6.19 -16.98 1.38
C ASP A 796 7.19 -18.09 1.03
N ILE A 797 6.68 -19.17 0.44
CA ILE A 797 7.50 -20.26 -0.08
C ILE A 797 7.60 -20.07 -1.60
N TYR A 798 8.48 -19.14 -1.96
CA TYR A 798 8.93 -18.86 -3.32
C TYR A 798 9.94 -19.93 -3.76
N TYR A 799 9.76 -20.54 -4.92
CA TYR A 799 10.75 -21.40 -5.57
C TYR A 799 10.54 -21.41 -7.09
N HIS A 800 11.40 -22.09 -7.84
CA HIS A 800 11.27 -22.22 -9.30
C HIS A 800 10.80 -23.62 -9.71
N MET A 801 10.31 -23.75 -10.94
CA MET A 801 9.93 -25.05 -11.50
C MET A 801 11.07 -26.06 -11.47
N PHE A 802 12.34 -25.65 -11.61
CA PHE A 802 13.50 -26.54 -11.53
C PHE A 802 13.70 -27.25 -10.18
N SER A 803 13.05 -26.82 -9.10
CA SER A 803 13.17 -27.50 -7.80
C SER A 803 12.66 -28.95 -7.80
N GLY A 804 11.74 -29.29 -8.70
CA GLY A 804 11.32 -30.68 -8.94
C GLY A 804 12.42 -31.61 -9.49
N THR A 805 13.55 -31.09 -9.97
CA THR A 805 14.61 -31.92 -10.59
C THR A 805 15.41 -32.76 -9.59
N LYS A 806 15.61 -32.26 -8.37
CA LYS A 806 16.49 -32.86 -7.35
C LYS A 806 15.66 -33.42 -6.19
N PHE A 807 15.81 -34.72 -5.89
CA PHE A 807 15.13 -35.36 -4.76
C PHE A 807 15.33 -34.58 -3.43
N ALA A 808 16.55 -34.07 -3.19
CA ALA A 808 16.87 -33.30 -2.00
C ALA A 808 16.15 -31.93 -1.90
N SER A 809 15.81 -31.27 -3.01
CA SER A 809 14.98 -30.06 -2.97
C SER A 809 13.50 -30.41 -2.76
N VAL A 810 13.00 -31.46 -3.42
CA VAL A 810 11.62 -31.95 -3.22
C VAL A 810 11.36 -32.35 -1.76
N GLN A 811 12.33 -33.01 -1.11
CA GLN A 811 12.26 -33.30 0.32
C GLN A 811 12.33 -32.03 1.19
N ALA A 812 13.13 -31.03 0.81
CA ALA A 812 13.16 -29.74 1.49
C ALA A 812 11.82 -28.99 1.37
N LEU A 813 11.22 -28.94 0.18
CA LEU A 813 9.89 -28.35 -0.05
C LEU A 813 8.82 -29.03 0.81
N GLN A 814 8.76 -30.37 0.80
CA GLN A 814 7.82 -31.10 1.66
C GLN A 814 8.04 -30.77 3.15
N GLN A 815 9.30 -30.75 3.62
CA GLN A 815 9.62 -30.38 5.00
C GLN A 815 9.17 -28.95 5.34
N ILE A 816 9.37 -27.98 4.43
CA ILE A 816 8.97 -26.59 4.63
C ILE A 816 7.43 -26.49 4.69
N PHE A 817 6.72 -27.09 3.74
CA PHE A 817 5.25 -27.13 3.68
C PHE A 817 4.67 -27.73 4.96
N ASP A 818 5.15 -28.91 5.37
CA ASP A 818 4.78 -29.57 6.62
C ASP A 818 5.05 -28.69 7.86
N THR A 819 6.13 -27.92 7.85
CA THR A 819 6.53 -27.07 8.99
C THR A 819 5.68 -25.80 9.10
N VAL A 820 5.24 -25.20 8.00
CA VAL A 820 4.40 -23.99 8.04
C VAL A 820 2.92 -24.32 8.23
N LEU A 821 2.40 -25.40 7.63
CA LEU A 821 0.98 -25.77 7.73
C LEU A 821 0.58 -26.29 9.13
N ARG A 822 1.55 -26.64 9.98
CA ARG A 822 1.34 -26.96 11.41
C ARG A 822 1.27 -25.72 12.32
N GLN A 823 1.51 -24.52 11.79
CA GLN A 823 1.46 -23.25 12.54
C GLN A 823 0.09 -22.57 12.38
N PRO A 824 -0.31 -21.65 13.29
CA PRO A 824 -1.55 -20.88 13.16
C PRO A 824 -1.40 -19.77 12.09
N VAL A 825 -1.33 -20.18 10.82
CA VAL A 825 -1.25 -19.33 9.63
C VAL A 825 -2.63 -19.09 9.00
N ASN A 826 -2.70 -18.11 8.10
CA ASN A 826 -3.82 -17.85 7.20
C ASN A 826 -3.32 -18.00 5.75
N PRO A 827 -3.52 -19.17 5.10
CA PRO A 827 -3.03 -19.40 3.73
C PRO A 827 -3.81 -18.58 2.69
N VAL A 828 -3.09 -17.91 1.79
CA VAL A 828 -3.62 -17.02 0.74
C VAL A 828 -2.87 -17.23 -0.58
N PHE A 829 -3.48 -16.87 -1.71
CA PHE A 829 -2.75 -16.76 -2.98
C PHE A 829 -1.92 -15.48 -3.04
N SER A 830 -0.87 -15.47 -3.88
CA SER A 830 0.00 -14.29 -4.04
C SER A 830 -0.77 -13.07 -4.54
N SER A 831 -1.84 -13.25 -5.34
CA SER A 831 -2.68 -12.11 -5.75
C SER A 831 -3.45 -11.48 -4.58
N GLU A 832 -3.76 -12.24 -3.53
CA GLU A 832 -4.42 -11.73 -2.33
C GLU A 832 -3.46 -10.95 -1.44
N TYR A 833 -2.18 -11.34 -1.39
CA TYR A 833 -1.11 -10.53 -0.79
C TYR A 833 -0.83 -9.26 -1.61
N ALA A 834 -0.70 -9.36 -2.94
CA ALA A 834 -0.45 -8.20 -3.80
C ALA A 834 -1.54 -7.12 -3.66
N ARG A 835 -2.82 -7.51 -3.58
CA ARG A 835 -3.92 -6.56 -3.30
C ARG A 835 -3.77 -5.88 -1.93
N LYS A 836 -3.36 -6.60 -0.88
CA LYS A 836 -3.08 -6.00 0.45
C LYS A 836 -1.94 -4.99 0.41
N VAL A 837 -0.93 -5.21 -0.42
CA VAL A 837 0.18 -4.26 -0.62
C VAL A 837 -0.26 -3.01 -1.39
N LEU A 838 -1.22 -3.13 -2.32
CA LEU A 838 -1.81 -1.95 -2.98
C LEU A 838 -2.72 -1.16 -2.02
N ASP A 839 -3.64 -1.82 -1.30
CA ASP A 839 -4.46 -1.17 -0.26
C ASP A 839 -3.60 -0.51 0.85
N PHE A 840 -2.37 -1.00 1.12
CA PHE A 840 -1.41 -0.35 2.04
C PHE A 840 -0.97 1.05 1.59
N LEU A 841 -0.99 1.35 0.29
CA LEU A 841 -0.64 2.68 -0.24
C LEU A 841 -1.77 3.67 0.01
N ASP A 842 -3.00 3.27 -0.32
CA ASP A 842 -4.18 4.16 -0.34
C ASP A 842 -4.95 4.23 0.99
N MET A 843 -4.70 3.30 1.94
CA MET A 843 -5.41 3.28 3.23
C MET A 843 -5.28 4.61 3.98
N SER A 844 -6.41 5.24 4.29
CA SER A 844 -6.46 6.42 5.15
C SER A 844 -6.50 6.02 6.62
N ILE A 845 -5.74 6.73 7.44
CA ILE A 845 -5.76 6.65 8.90
C ILE A 845 -6.03 8.07 9.41
N ALA A 846 -7.18 8.29 10.04
CA ALA A 846 -7.62 9.62 10.45
C ALA A 846 -8.10 9.65 11.92
N ARG A 847 -8.07 10.82 12.54
CA ARG A 847 -8.71 11.08 13.84
C ARG A 847 -10.12 11.63 13.63
N ASP A 848 -11.06 11.19 14.46
CA ASP A 848 -12.32 11.88 14.75
C ASP A 848 -12.41 12.06 16.26
N GLY A 849 -11.88 13.19 16.73
CA GLY A 849 -11.60 13.44 18.15
C GLY A 849 -10.76 12.32 18.78
N ALA A 850 -11.29 11.66 19.81
CA ALA A 850 -10.61 10.57 20.51
C ALA A 850 -10.53 9.25 19.71
N ARG A 851 -11.35 9.08 18.66
CA ARG A 851 -11.42 7.85 17.86
C ARG A 851 -10.41 7.88 16.71
N TRP A 852 -9.97 6.70 16.31
CA TRP A 852 -9.42 6.48 14.98
C TRP A 852 -10.53 6.13 13.99
N VAL A 853 -10.31 6.48 12.73
CA VAL A 853 -11.06 6.05 11.54
C VAL A 853 -10.05 5.46 10.56
N VAL A 854 -10.33 4.26 10.06
CA VAL A 854 -9.48 3.51 9.12
C VAL A 854 -10.32 3.20 7.89
N ARG A 855 -9.81 3.51 6.70
CA ARG A 855 -10.56 3.41 5.42
C ARG A 855 -9.65 2.95 4.28
N ASP A 856 -10.04 1.92 3.52
CA ASP A 856 -9.27 1.37 2.38
C ASP A 856 -10.17 0.74 1.29
N GLY A 857 -9.56 0.03 0.33
CA GLY A 857 -10.26 -0.76 -0.69
C GLY A 857 -10.93 -2.05 -0.16
N GLY A 858 -10.85 -2.30 1.14
CA GLY A 858 -11.45 -3.43 1.83
C GLY A 858 -10.64 -4.73 1.79
N GLN A 859 -9.40 -4.71 1.30
CA GLN A 859 -8.52 -5.89 1.22
C GLN A 859 -7.51 -5.96 2.37
N LEU A 860 -7.01 -4.82 2.89
CA LEU A 860 -6.04 -4.77 3.98
C LEU A 860 -6.74 -4.76 5.34
N ARG A 861 -7.39 -5.88 5.66
CA ARG A 861 -8.24 -6.01 6.86
C ARG A 861 -7.48 -6.14 8.20
N THR A 862 -6.31 -5.53 8.36
CA THR A 862 -5.59 -5.50 9.65
C THR A 862 -4.74 -4.25 9.84
N VAL A 863 -4.83 -3.68 11.05
CA VAL A 863 -3.91 -2.63 11.56
C VAL A 863 -3.26 -3.10 12.86
N ARG A 864 -2.00 -2.73 13.08
CA ARG A 864 -1.21 -3.03 14.27
C ARG A 864 -1.14 -1.82 15.20
N LEU A 865 -1.63 -1.98 16.42
CA LEU A 865 -1.51 -1.02 17.52
C LEU A 865 -0.23 -1.24 18.33
N PRO A 866 0.26 -0.24 19.09
CA PRO A 866 1.42 -0.40 19.97
C PRO A 866 1.26 -1.52 21.01
N PRO A 867 2.35 -2.16 21.47
CA PRO A 867 2.32 -3.17 22.52
C PRO A 867 1.57 -2.70 23.77
N GLY A 868 0.67 -3.55 24.29
CA GLY A 868 -0.17 -3.23 25.46
C GLY A 868 -1.43 -2.41 25.17
N LYS A 869 -1.60 -1.88 23.95
CA LYS A 869 -2.82 -1.20 23.51
C LYS A 869 -3.77 -2.15 22.76
N VAL A 870 -5.07 -1.90 22.85
CA VAL A 870 -6.16 -2.66 22.20
C VAL A 870 -7.26 -1.70 21.74
N PRO A 871 -8.11 -2.07 20.76
CA PRO A 871 -9.33 -1.33 20.46
C PRO A 871 -10.35 -1.49 21.59
N ASP A 872 -11.14 -0.46 21.87
CA ASP A 872 -12.33 -0.58 22.73
C ASP A 872 -13.44 -1.32 21.98
N MET A 873 -13.43 -2.64 22.09
CA MET A 873 -14.43 -3.53 21.48
C MET A 873 -15.87 -3.30 21.98
N ALA A 874 -16.09 -2.49 23.03
CA ALA A 874 -17.44 -2.11 23.47
C ALA A 874 -18.03 -0.91 22.69
N SER A 875 -17.21 -0.16 21.96
CA SER A 875 -17.66 0.97 21.11
C SER A 875 -17.08 0.95 19.69
N ALA A 876 -16.35 -0.09 19.29
CA ALA A 876 -15.76 -0.24 17.97
C ALA A 876 -16.81 -0.61 16.90
N THR A 877 -16.67 -0.02 15.71
CA THR A 877 -17.39 -0.38 14.48
C THR A 877 -16.39 -0.85 13.43
N GLY A 878 -16.79 -1.81 12.58
CA GLY A 878 -15.90 -2.39 11.55
C GLY A 878 -14.78 -3.30 12.09
N VAL A 879 -14.86 -3.76 13.33
CA VAL A 879 -13.82 -4.59 13.99
C VAL A 879 -14.40 -5.91 14.51
N ALA A 880 -13.82 -7.03 14.09
CA ALA A 880 -14.22 -8.37 14.53
C ALA A 880 -13.60 -8.77 15.88
N GLY A 881 -12.38 -8.31 16.14
CA GLY A 881 -11.59 -8.61 17.33
C GLY A 881 -10.13 -8.18 17.18
N TYR A 882 -9.25 -8.76 18.00
CA TYR A 882 -7.81 -8.46 17.96
C TYR A 882 -6.98 -9.61 18.54
N LEU A 883 -5.66 -9.62 18.25
CA LEU A 883 -4.69 -10.54 18.84
C LEU A 883 -3.36 -9.84 19.15
N PRO A 884 -2.85 -9.88 20.40
CA PRO A 884 -1.49 -9.48 20.72
C PRO A 884 -0.45 -10.38 20.05
N GLY A 885 0.63 -9.80 19.51
CA GLY A 885 1.69 -10.52 18.80
C GLY A 885 3.01 -9.75 18.75
N PRO A 886 3.91 -10.08 17.81
CA PRO A 886 5.20 -9.41 17.69
C PRO A 886 5.04 -7.94 17.32
N GLY A 887 5.81 -7.05 17.95
CA GLY A 887 5.74 -5.61 17.67
C GLY A 887 4.41 -4.88 17.93
N GLY A 888 3.35 -5.54 18.44
CA GLY A 888 2.07 -4.88 18.71
C GLY A 888 0.85 -5.78 18.84
N THR A 889 -0.33 -5.15 18.84
CA THR A 889 -1.64 -5.83 18.82
C THR A 889 -2.26 -5.70 17.42
N TYR A 890 -2.56 -6.82 16.77
CA TYR A 890 -3.19 -6.88 15.46
C TYR A 890 -4.71 -6.79 15.61
N VAL A 891 -5.34 -5.84 14.92
CA VAL A 891 -6.79 -5.57 15.00
C VAL A 891 -7.45 -6.00 13.71
N HIS A 892 -8.50 -6.82 13.82
CA HIS A 892 -9.13 -7.52 12.70
C HIS A 892 -10.28 -6.68 12.16
N LEU A 893 -10.13 -6.12 10.96
CA LEU A 893 -11.17 -5.28 10.34
C LEU A 893 -12.17 -6.15 9.57
N THR A 894 -13.44 -5.75 9.52
CA THR A 894 -14.51 -6.53 8.84
C THR A 894 -14.72 -6.14 7.38
N GLY A 895 -14.26 -4.96 6.98
CA GLY A 895 -14.48 -4.37 5.66
C GLY A 895 -13.55 -3.19 5.40
N GLY A 896 -13.90 -2.34 4.43
CA GLY A 896 -13.10 -1.18 4.02
C GLY A 896 -13.33 0.10 4.85
N GLU A 897 -13.95 -0.02 6.02
CA GLU A 897 -14.08 1.03 7.00
C GLU A 897 -14.13 0.44 8.42
N ALA A 898 -13.43 1.06 9.37
CA ALA A 898 -13.54 0.80 10.80
C ALA A 898 -13.35 2.07 11.62
N SER A 899 -13.96 2.15 12.80
CA SER A 899 -13.69 3.21 13.78
C SER A 899 -13.69 2.68 15.20
N PHE A 900 -12.69 3.06 15.99
CA PHE A 900 -12.52 2.60 17.37
C PHE A 900 -11.69 3.60 18.19
N THR A 901 -11.94 3.63 19.50
CA THR A 901 -11.02 4.23 20.49
C THR A 901 -9.92 3.22 20.82
N VAL A 902 -8.70 3.68 21.10
CA VAL A 902 -7.60 2.83 21.57
C VAL A 902 -7.43 3.00 23.08
N ILE A 903 -7.37 1.88 23.80
CA ILE A 903 -7.28 1.81 25.27
C ILE A 903 -6.14 0.87 25.69
N ASP A 904 -5.76 0.93 26.97
CA ASP A 904 -4.85 -0.05 27.56
C ASP A 904 -5.52 -1.41 27.75
N ALA A 905 -4.80 -2.50 27.44
CA ALA A 905 -5.31 -3.87 27.54
C ALA A 905 -5.85 -4.22 28.95
N ALA A 906 -5.27 -3.64 30.00
CA ALA A 906 -5.71 -3.81 31.38
C ALA A 906 -7.06 -3.13 31.69
N SER A 907 -7.49 -2.18 30.87
CA SER A 907 -8.76 -1.45 31.01
C SER A 907 -9.87 -2.01 30.11
N ALA A 908 -9.58 -3.03 29.30
CA ALA A 908 -10.53 -3.59 28.33
C ALA A 908 -11.68 -4.35 29.01
N ARG A 909 -12.93 -4.01 28.62
CA ARG A 909 -14.12 -4.74 29.07
C ARG A 909 -14.13 -6.14 28.46
N ARG A 910 -14.62 -7.14 29.22
CA ARG A 910 -14.74 -8.53 28.75
C ARG A 910 -15.95 -8.72 27.83
N VAL A 911 -15.89 -8.19 26.61
CA VAL A 911 -16.86 -8.47 25.55
C VAL A 911 -16.38 -9.62 24.65
N PRO A 912 -17.28 -10.51 24.17
CA PRO A 912 -16.93 -11.58 23.23
C PRO A 912 -16.43 -11.05 21.86
N TYR A 913 -15.34 -11.62 21.33
CA TYR A 913 -14.79 -11.24 20.01
C TYR A 913 -14.04 -12.38 19.31
N LEU A 914 -13.76 -12.23 18.01
CA LEU A 914 -12.96 -13.16 17.23
C LEU A 914 -11.47 -13.01 17.56
N ALA A 915 -10.86 -14.00 18.21
CA ALA A 915 -9.45 -13.96 18.61
C ALA A 915 -8.52 -14.19 17.41
N ASP A 916 -8.78 -15.22 16.61
CA ASP A 916 -8.06 -15.49 15.36
C ASP A 916 -8.87 -16.37 14.38
N ALA A 917 -8.54 -16.33 13.09
CA ALA A 917 -9.07 -17.22 12.05
C ALA A 917 -8.09 -17.42 10.87
N ASN A 918 -8.21 -18.54 10.13
CA ASN A 918 -7.36 -18.89 8.97
C ASN A 918 -8.02 -18.63 7.60
N GLY A 919 -8.79 -17.55 7.48
CA GLY A 919 -9.44 -17.17 6.24
C GLY A 919 -9.96 -15.74 6.29
N ARG A 920 -10.60 -15.33 5.19
CA ARG A 920 -11.28 -14.05 5.05
C ARG A 920 -12.57 -14.05 5.88
N ILE A 921 -12.82 -12.97 6.61
CA ILE A 921 -14.05 -12.75 7.40
C ILE A 921 -14.94 -11.77 6.63
N ASP A 922 -16.06 -12.24 6.10
CA ASP A 922 -17.09 -11.47 5.42
C ASP A 922 -18.41 -11.51 6.24
N HIS A 923 -19.39 -10.65 5.89
CA HIS A 923 -20.72 -10.57 6.53
C HIS A 923 -20.69 -10.58 8.08
N PHE A 924 -19.72 -9.90 8.69
CA PHE A 924 -19.62 -9.82 10.15
C PHE A 924 -20.70 -8.88 10.70
N GLU A 925 -21.59 -9.41 11.54
CA GLU A 925 -22.64 -8.66 12.24
C GLU A 925 -22.49 -8.82 13.75
N ARG A 926 -22.65 -7.73 14.50
CA ARG A 926 -22.59 -7.72 15.98
C ARG A 926 -23.85 -7.10 16.55
N THR A 927 -24.44 -7.77 17.55
CA THR A 927 -25.63 -7.31 18.28
C THR A 927 -25.32 -7.20 19.77
N SER A 928 -26.31 -6.84 20.58
CA SER A 928 -26.21 -6.92 22.06
C SER A 928 -26.11 -8.36 22.57
N GLY A 929 -26.67 -9.33 21.85
CA GLY A 929 -26.72 -10.73 22.23
C GLY A 929 -25.67 -11.62 21.56
N GLY A 930 -24.66 -11.07 20.87
CA GLY A 930 -23.66 -11.89 20.19
C GLY A 930 -23.07 -11.29 18.92
N PHE A 931 -22.52 -12.15 18.05
CA PHE A 931 -22.07 -11.80 16.71
C PHE A 931 -22.05 -13.03 15.78
N SER A 932 -22.18 -12.80 14.47
CA SER A 932 -22.07 -13.82 13.43
C SER A 932 -21.11 -13.37 12.32
N PHE A 933 -20.62 -14.32 11.51
CA PHE A 933 -19.74 -14.04 10.38
C PHE A 933 -19.64 -15.19 9.38
N ASP A 934 -19.24 -14.87 8.15
CA ASP A 934 -18.84 -15.83 7.13
C ASP A 934 -17.31 -15.96 7.09
N LEU A 935 -16.78 -17.16 7.35
CA LEU A 935 -15.37 -17.50 7.23
C LEU A 935 -15.10 -18.21 5.90
N ARG A 936 -14.26 -17.62 5.05
CA ARG A 936 -13.80 -18.19 3.78
C ARG A 936 -12.31 -18.49 3.88
N ALA A 937 -11.97 -19.72 4.24
CA ALA A 937 -10.59 -20.21 4.31
C ALA A 937 -10.14 -20.80 2.96
N ARG A 938 -8.82 -20.95 2.78
CA ARG A 938 -8.24 -21.70 1.66
C ARG A 938 -8.03 -23.18 1.97
N ILE A 939 -7.77 -23.50 3.24
CA ILE A 939 -7.64 -24.86 3.80
C ILE A 939 -8.83 -25.14 4.76
N ALA A 940 -8.78 -26.27 5.48
CA ALA A 940 -9.75 -26.60 6.54
C ALA A 940 -9.96 -25.41 7.51
N PRO A 941 -11.19 -24.89 7.69
CA PRO A 941 -11.43 -23.69 8.49
C PRO A 941 -11.10 -23.89 9.98
N GLN A 942 -10.46 -22.87 10.56
CA GLN A 942 -10.10 -22.79 11.97
C GLN A 942 -10.32 -21.35 12.45
N TRP A 943 -10.97 -21.22 13.61
CA TRP A 943 -11.17 -19.95 14.29
C TRP A 943 -11.17 -20.16 15.80
N ARG A 944 -10.92 -19.09 16.55
CA ARG A 944 -10.95 -19.07 18.02
C ARG A 944 -11.62 -17.79 18.50
N LEU A 945 -12.42 -17.89 19.56
CA LEU A 945 -13.11 -16.76 20.17
C LEU A 945 -12.44 -16.39 21.50
N ALA A 946 -12.48 -15.11 21.88
CA ALA A 946 -12.09 -14.61 23.19
C ALA A 946 -13.32 -14.16 23.99
N ASN A 947 -13.24 -14.25 25.32
CA ASN A 947 -14.30 -13.91 26.29
C ASN A 947 -15.66 -14.64 26.10
N ALA A 948 -15.79 -15.54 25.12
CA ALA A 948 -17.03 -16.21 24.74
C ALA A 948 -17.46 -17.38 25.66
N GLY A 949 -17.05 -17.36 26.94
CA GLY A 949 -17.29 -18.47 27.88
C GLY A 949 -18.74 -18.65 28.32
N ALA A 950 -19.59 -17.64 28.08
CA ALA A 950 -21.04 -17.68 28.28
C ALA A 950 -21.80 -17.62 26.93
N CYS A 951 -21.17 -18.08 25.84
CA CYS A 951 -21.75 -18.06 24.51
C CYS A 951 -21.90 -19.46 23.92
N ARG A 952 -23.04 -19.70 23.28
CA ARG A 952 -23.29 -20.84 22.41
C ARG A 952 -22.75 -20.53 21.02
N VAL A 953 -21.88 -21.40 20.50
CA VAL A 953 -21.35 -21.30 19.14
C VAL A 953 -22.04 -22.34 18.25
N SER A 954 -22.54 -21.92 17.10
CA SER A 954 -23.00 -22.82 16.03
C SER A 954 -22.31 -22.48 14.71
N HIS A 955 -22.26 -23.44 13.79
CA HIS A 955 -21.71 -23.22 12.44
C HIS A 955 -22.38 -24.13 11.40
N ARG A 956 -22.34 -23.71 10.14
CA ARG A 956 -22.84 -24.47 8.97
C ARG A 956 -22.02 -24.15 7.72
N PRO A 957 -21.89 -25.05 6.74
CA PRO A 957 -21.34 -24.72 5.43
C PRO A 957 -22.16 -23.63 4.73
N LEU A 958 -21.47 -22.73 4.01
CA LEU A 958 -22.09 -21.70 3.16
C LEU A 958 -22.46 -22.22 1.77
N SER A 959 -21.80 -23.30 1.35
CA SER A 959 -22.01 -23.96 0.06
C SER A 959 -21.50 -25.41 0.16
N ASN A 960 -21.47 -26.13 -0.96
CA ASN A 960 -20.82 -27.45 -1.02
C ASN A 960 -19.28 -27.38 -0.81
N ASN A 961 -18.70 -26.18 -0.69
CA ASN A 961 -17.29 -26.01 -0.33
C ASN A 961 -17.11 -26.02 1.20
N ALA A 962 -16.51 -27.10 1.72
CA ALA A 962 -16.22 -27.28 3.15
C ALA A 962 -15.23 -26.23 3.73
N HIS A 963 -14.54 -25.45 2.91
CA HIS A 963 -13.67 -24.35 3.36
C HIS A 963 -14.41 -23.02 3.57
N GLN A 964 -15.75 -23.00 3.46
CA GLN A 964 -16.60 -21.84 3.66
C GLN A 964 -17.69 -22.12 4.70
N LEU A 965 -17.63 -21.44 5.84
CA LEU A 965 -18.55 -21.63 6.96
C LEU A 965 -19.22 -20.32 7.37
N HIS A 966 -20.51 -20.39 7.69
CA HIS A 966 -21.17 -19.39 8.51
C HIS A 966 -21.02 -19.79 9.97
N VAL A 967 -20.65 -18.85 10.83
CA VAL A 967 -20.48 -19.04 12.28
C VAL A 967 -21.39 -18.05 13.01
N ASP A 968 -22.11 -18.54 13.99
CA ASP A 968 -22.99 -17.75 14.86
C ASP A 968 -22.59 -17.95 16.33
N VAL A 969 -22.51 -16.85 17.07
CA VAL A 969 -22.03 -16.77 18.46
C VAL A 969 -23.07 -16.02 19.30
N ALA A 970 -24.09 -16.75 19.76
CA ALA A 970 -25.12 -16.22 20.64
C ALA A 970 -24.64 -16.26 22.11
N CYS A 971 -24.73 -15.16 22.82
CA CYS A 971 -24.26 -14.99 24.19
C CYS A 971 -25.42 -14.62 25.12
N ASP A 972 -25.50 -15.26 26.27
CA ASP A 972 -26.47 -14.88 27.31
C ASP A 972 -26.08 -13.51 27.89
N THR A 973 -27.05 -12.60 28.02
CA THR A 973 -26.87 -11.17 28.33
C THR A 973 -26.96 -10.84 29.82
#